data_AF-S9R1Y2-F1
#
_entry.id   AF-S9R1Y2-F1
#
_cell.length_a   1.000
_cell.length_b   1.000
_cell.length_c   1.000
_cell.angle_alpha   90.00
_cell.angle_beta   90.00
_cell.angle_gamma   90.00
#
_symmetry.space_group_name_H-M   'P 1'
#
loop_
_entity.id
_entity.type
_entity.pdbx_description
1 polymer ?
#
loop_
_entity_poly.entity_id
_entity_poly.type
_entity_poly.pdbx_seq_one_letter_code
_entity_poly.pdbx_strand_id
1 'polypeptide(L)'
;MNWTKNSPSLTASSLPSWMQVSAIDLEALRQEGRQGRLFAVLDACHTPQVLARVAELGEHRGRILYRGAAARNLAEQAPYLVHVDEELLAWIHSTLWTQPWGIFIQGALSFEDLFVHLRKFLTVDSPHGERWFFRYYDPRVLPAFLAACSDEEANDFLGPVQAFSILGAGMEGLRLERVSHFRGSAAARTRAVGTRFRLREPHLTALQPLAHPHSSDRLLQGLRERGHAFKREPATGDLVGSDALGYSTRLTLGADHMPQRLLTPAGALFQFENDARGQVKTLILPGGARLSLKRDTKNRLTEAGQEGEIPYRFGYDEQDRLLHITYPDGTYESLDYTEDGKVAARRDRAGALRRYSYNSRGHLEACANPLGRRTALEVDEEGRLASITHPDGSRESFVYDPSSRKATQTTRDGRTVTRQLNANGHLEEIRWADGSSVRLEITPSGRLDAASNAQAHTAYTYDAEDRLRSEHTGEAGFTYEYDKAGRLIALTSSRGTTVRYEYDPDGKPLCVRAWGKTISLEYEASGAIQRLRYGAAVIEEQEHARFGRRSHSRVTDGNNHCLSEQRYIYDACERLIALYDRQSPEAWLERSFTYDQGSRLVSERVQQGNQSQQSIHHAYDANGNLILDGSVRRQFGPMDEPRSHGDFRIEYDALGQVTRLPGPHGELECRHNADGTLGELQASGVRWNYTYDALGRRITATDGQRTWRYGWSGLQLIWEEQCEAPDAPPARREYVYLPQGVSPIAFHEAGRTYWMQQDARQAVIAVFDDEGRLAWRARYDSFGKAHIDVGRVRQPWRLAGQYEDEDTGLHYNLGRYYSPLLKSYLSRDPAWFKEGATGYSYCANDPWNHIDPHAQWAWIAAGAIIGAVVGGVVAALEGKSPMQIAAAALEGAVTGAAFAVNPFLGAAVFAAADILHQGLENGWSNICISCALLKAAIVLAGGWVLGHAMGFVARRIVRAVNGAKLAAAVGKWIPRWALRPWKLPPSVRGFFIEGHLQGNLPYGFKVFDKFNRAAGVATSIKSCNLFAKTYQKPGNLDRLLKGYINKMRNFAGDSKGGVTILPGDVTTRVLQVAVPKGAATPAQQQVLNNAIQHAQSQSRPGLRIIMEIIEIP
;
A
#
# COMPACT_ATOMS: atom_id res chain seq x y z
N MET A 1 -17.83 31.44 -10.86
CA MET A 1 -18.81 30.90 -9.89
C MET A 1 -19.87 31.97 -9.69
N ASN A 2 -21.16 31.65 -9.79
CA ASN A 2 -22.24 32.57 -9.41
C ASN A 2 -22.92 32.03 -8.15
N TRP A 3 -22.96 32.81 -7.07
CA TRP A 3 -23.61 32.45 -5.81
C TRP A 3 -25.15 32.44 -5.90
N THR A 4 -25.72 32.91 -7.02
CA THR A 4 -27.10 33.45 -7.09
C THR A 4 -28.18 32.50 -7.64
N LYS A 5 -27.95 31.18 -7.72
CA LYS A 5 -28.98 30.23 -8.21
C LYS A 5 -29.37 29.08 -7.27
N ASN A 6 -28.43 28.43 -6.58
CA ASN A 6 -28.72 27.22 -5.79
C ASN A 6 -28.35 27.33 -4.30
N SER A 7 -27.87 28.49 -3.83
CA SER A 7 -27.72 28.72 -2.38
C SER A 7 -29.12 28.82 -1.75
N PRO A 8 -29.41 28.12 -0.64
CA PRO A 8 -30.69 28.27 0.05
C PRO A 8 -30.82 29.71 0.55
N SER A 9 -31.86 30.42 0.12
CA SER A 9 -32.11 31.79 0.54
C SER A 9 -32.48 31.81 2.04
N LEU A 10 -31.75 32.62 2.81
CA LEU A 10 -32.04 32.86 4.23
C LEU A 10 -33.31 33.71 4.36
N THR A 11 -34.46 33.06 4.24
CA THR A 11 -35.77 33.66 4.52
C THR A 11 -35.92 33.87 6.03
N ALA A 12 -36.62 34.94 6.43
CA ALA A 12 -36.79 35.28 7.85
C ALA A 12 -37.48 34.17 8.68
N SER A 13 -38.21 33.26 8.04
CA SER A 13 -38.84 32.08 8.67
C SER A 13 -37.88 30.89 8.90
N SER A 14 -36.62 30.98 8.48
CA SER A 14 -35.59 29.93 8.66
C SER A 14 -34.58 30.23 9.78
N LEU A 15 -34.79 31.32 10.54
CA LEU A 15 -33.85 31.82 11.54
C LEU A 15 -34.44 31.83 12.96
N PRO A 16 -33.57 31.85 13.99
CA PRO A 16 -33.97 32.00 15.39
C PRO A 16 -34.86 33.22 15.64
N SER A 17 -35.84 33.11 16.53
CA SER A 17 -36.94 34.08 16.72
C SER A 17 -36.51 35.50 17.14
N TRP A 18 -35.27 35.65 17.59
CA TRP A 18 -34.63 36.87 18.12
C TRP A 18 -33.57 37.47 17.18
N MET A 19 -33.45 36.93 15.96
CA MET A 19 -32.49 37.37 14.93
C MET A 19 -33.22 37.87 13.68
N GLN A 20 -32.74 38.98 13.11
CA GLN A 20 -33.25 39.54 11.85
C GLN A 20 -32.15 39.59 10.78
N VAL A 21 -32.58 39.52 9.51
CA VAL A 21 -31.73 39.73 8.33
C VAL A 21 -31.87 41.17 7.85
N SER A 22 -30.75 41.84 7.61
CA SER A 22 -30.70 43.14 6.91
C SER A 22 -29.58 43.14 5.86
N ALA A 23 -29.63 44.07 4.91
CA ALA A 23 -28.55 44.24 3.94
C ALA A 23 -27.32 44.88 4.60
N ILE A 24 -26.12 44.52 4.14
CA ILE A 24 -24.87 45.14 4.61
C ILE A 24 -24.66 46.51 3.96
N ASP A 25 -24.44 47.52 4.80
CA ASP A 25 -23.81 48.79 4.42
C ASP A 25 -22.29 48.75 4.71
N LEU A 26 -21.49 49.15 3.73
CA LEU A 26 -20.03 49.24 3.81
C LEU A 26 -19.54 50.49 4.55
N GLU A 27 -20.28 51.60 4.56
CA GLU A 27 -19.89 52.78 5.35
C GLU A 27 -20.20 52.57 6.84
N ALA A 28 -21.31 51.90 7.19
CA ALA A 28 -21.53 51.40 8.55
C ALA A 28 -20.42 50.45 9.04
N LEU A 29 -19.88 49.59 8.16
CA LEU A 29 -18.70 48.77 8.50
C LEU A 29 -17.46 49.63 8.76
N ARG A 30 -17.17 50.62 7.91
CA ARG A 30 -16.08 51.60 8.15
C ARG A 30 -16.29 52.36 9.45
N GLN A 31 -17.51 52.77 9.77
CA GLN A 31 -17.84 53.51 10.99
C GLN A 31 -17.58 52.67 12.26
N GLU A 32 -17.99 51.41 12.30
CA GLU A 32 -17.65 50.50 13.41
C GLU A 32 -16.14 50.22 13.48
N GLY A 33 -15.44 50.18 12.33
CA GLY A 33 -13.98 50.08 12.27
C GLY A 33 -13.26 51.30 12.86
N ARG A 34 -13.65 52.52 12.47
CA ARG A 34 -13.17 53.79 13.08
C ARG A 34 -13.46 53.86 14.57
N GLN A 35 -14.56 53.26 15.03
CA GLN A 35 -14.97 53.19 16.44
C GLN A 35 -14.35 51.97 17.18
N GLY A 36 -13.49 51.19 16.53
CA GLY A 36 -12.76 50.07 17.13
C GLY A 36 -13.60 48.83 17.45
N ARG A 37 -14.84 48.72 16.94
CA ARG A 37 -15.81 47.65 17.26
C ARG A 37 -15.98 46.60 16.16
N LEU A 38 -15.21 46.71 15.08
CA LEU A 38 -15.24 45.76 13.97
C LEU A 38 -14.14 44.70 14.10
N PHE A 39 -14.53 43.45 13.87
CA PHE A 39 -13.63 42.30 13.78
C PHE A 39 -13.97 41.47 12.54
N ALA A 40 -13.05 40.62 12.09
CA ALA A 40 -13.32 39.62 11.07
C ALA A 40 -12.66 38.28 11.42
N VAL A 41 -13.28 37.18 11.01
CA VAL A 41 -12.65 35.85 11.02
C VAL A 41 -12.29 35.50 9.58
N LEU A 42 -11.01 35.55 9.26
CA LEU A 42 -10.47 35.27 7.91
C LEU A 42 -9.89 33.85 7.86
N ASP A 43 -10.22 33.07 6.83
CA ASP A 43 -9.62 31.74 6.63
C ASP A 43 -8.40 31.84 5.72
N ALA A 44 -7.29 31.20 6.10
CA ALA A 44 -6.06 31.18 5.30
C ALA A 44 -6.11 30.17 4.13
N CYS A 45 -7.09 29.25 4.12
CA CYS A 45 -7.27 28.30 3.02
C CYS A 45 -7.29 29.00 1.65
N HIS A 46 -6.43 28.52 0.74
CA HIS A 46 -6.22 29.05 -0.63
C HIS A 46 -5.78 30.52 -0.72
N THR A 47 -5.56 31.23 0.40
CA THR A 47 -5.26 32.68 0.41
C THR A 47 -4.08 33.02 1.33
N PRO A 48 -2.83 32.68 0.94
CA PRO A 48 -1.63 32.84 1.78
C PRO A 48 -1.37 34.28 2.27
N GLN A 49 -1.91 35.28 1.60
CA GLN A 49 -1.82 36.70 1.95
C GLN A 49 -2.40 36.99 3.34
N VAL A 50 -3.42 36.23 3.78
CA VAL A 50 -4.01 36.34 5.13
C VAL A 50 -2.97 36.03 6.20
N LEU A 51 -2.16 34.98 6.03
CA LEU A 51 -1.13 34.59 7.00
C LEU A 51 -0.05 35.67 7.16
N ALA A 52 0.36 36.31 6.06
CA ALA A 52 1.33 37.40 6.08
C ALA A 52 0.75 38.65 6.78
N ARG A 53 -0.43 39.11 6.37
CA ARG A 53 -1.06 40.32 6.93
C ARG A 53 -1.42 40.17 8.40
N VAL A 54 -1.78 38.97 8.86
CA VAL A 54 -1.99 38.71 10.29
C VAL A 54 -0.69 38.78 11.09
N ALA A 55 0.44 38.35 10.53
CA ALA A 55 1.74 38.46 11.20
C ALA A 55 2.18 39.92 11.36
N GLU A 56 1.84 40.80 10.41
CA GLU A 56 2.08 42.25 10.50
C GLU A 56 1.26 42.93 11.61
N LEU A 57 0.01 42.49 11.85
CA LEU A 57 -0.90 43.05 12.86
C LEU A 57 -0.51 42.70 14.31
N GLY A 58 0.18 41.59 14.54
CA GLY A 58 0.62 41.11 15.86
C GLY A 58 -0.51 40.52 16.73
N GLU A 59 -0.14 39.76 17.77
CA GLU A 59 -1.07 38.91 18.54
C GLU A 59 -2.19 39.64 19.31
N HIS A 60 -2.14 40.97 19.39
CA HIS A 60 -3.18 41.81 19.99
C HIS A 60 -4.25 42.29 18.98
N ARG A 61 -3.96 42.22 17.68
CA ARG A 61 -4.88 42.62 16.59
C ARG A 61 -5.14 41.52 15.56
N GLY A 62 -4.35 40.45 15.52
CA GLY A 62 -4.56 39.29 14.65
C GLY A 62 -4.11 38.01 15.33
N ARG A 63 -4.99 37.01 15.43
CA ARG A 63 -4.69 35.77 16.18
C ARG A 63 -5.45 34.54 15.67
N ILE A 64 -4.74 33.43 15.55
CA ILE A 64 -5.30 32.13 15.13
C ILE A 64 -6.30 31.59 16.16
N LEU A 65 -7.50 31.19 15.74
CA LEU A 65 -8.52 30.66 16.67
C LEU A 65 -8.15 29.27 17.21
N TYR A 66 -7.27 28.52 16.56
CA TYR A 66 -6.77 27.26 17.15
C TYR A 66 -5.86 27.51 18.39
N ARG A 67 -5.67 26.49 19.23
CA ARG A 67 -4.60 26.41 20.25
C ARG A 67 -3.95 25.03 20.12
N GLY A 68 -2.76 24.86 20.68
CA GLY A 68 -2.12 23.54 20.74
C GLY A 68 -1.97 22.89 19.35
N ALA A 69 -2.40 21.63 19.21
CA ALA A 69 -2.18 20.75 18.05
C ALA A 69 -2.36 21.47 16.70
N ALA A 70 -3.56 21.99 16.48
CA ALA A 70 -3.95 22.66 15.26
C ALA A 70 -3.20 23.98 15.00
N ALA A 71 -2.72 24.69 16.03
CA ALA A 71 -2.32 26.11 15.92
C ALA A 71 -1.01 26.39 15.15
N ARG A 72 -0.25 25.37 14.72
CA ARG A 72 0.70 25.50 13.59
C ARG A 72 0.64 24.35 12.58
N ASN A 73 -0.04 23.23 12.88
CA ASN A 73 -0.26 22.17 11.88
C ASN A 73 -1.24 22.63 10.80
N LEU A 74 -2.20 23.47 11.18
CA LEU A 74 -3.25 23.97 10.29
C LEU A 74 -3.13 25.47 10.02
N ALA A 75 -2.03 26.14 10.38
CA ALA A 75 -1.91 27.61 10.28
C ALA A 75 -2.13 28.13 8.84
N GLU A 76 -1.59 27.44 7.84
CA GLU A 76 -1.80 27.74 6.41
C GLU A 76 -3.23 27.44 5.91
N GLN A 77 -4.11 26.94 6.79
CA GLN A 77 -5.48 26.50 6.53
C GLN A 77 -6.45 26.91 7.66
N ALA A 78 -6.09 27.89 8.49
CA ALA A 78 -6.79 28.19 9.74
C ALA A 78 -7.64 29.46 9.68
N PRO A 79 -8.67 29.56 10.53
CA PRO A 79 -9.32 30.83 10.85
C PRO A 79 -8.46 31.70 11.76
N TYR A 80 -8.35 32.97 11.40
CA TYR A 80 -7.71 34.05 12.14
C TYR A 80 -8.74 35.11 12.50
N LEU A 81 -8.89 35.40 13.80
CA LEU A 81 -9.62 36.59 14.23
C LEU A 81 -8.71 37.80 14.08
N VAL A 82 -9.19 38.83 13.39
CA VAL A 82 -8.52 40.13 13.26
C VAL A 82 -9.41 41.26 13.78
N HIS A 83 -8.79 42.28 14.36
CA HIS A 83 -9.41 43.56 14.71
C HIS A 83 -9.25 44.53 13.54
N VAL A 84 -10.38 44.99 12.99
CA VAL A 84 -10.44 45.64 11.68
C VAL A 84 -10.61 47.15 11.84
N ASP A 85 -9.56 47.88 11.47
CA ASP A 85 -9.61 49.31 11.23
C ASP A 85 -9.93 49.59 9.75
N GLU A 86 -9.98 50.87 9.39
CA GLU A 86 -10.31 51.32 8.02
C GLU A 86 -9.25 50.90 6.98
N GLU A 87 -7.96 50.86 7.35
CA GLU A 87 -6.88 50.38 6.48
C GLU A 87 -7.00 48.88 6.20
N LEU A 88 -7.19 48.07 7.24
CA LEU A 88 -7.34 46.62 7.08
C LEU A 88 -8.63 46.28 6.33
N LEU A 89 -9.73 47.02 6.55
CA LEU A 89 -10.97 46.86 5.78
C LEU A 89 -10.76 47.15 4.29
N ALA A 90 -9.99 48.18 3.94
CA ALA A 90 -9.64 48.50 2.55
C ALA A 90 -8.70 47.45 1.92
N TRP A 91 -7.72 46.92 2.68
CA TRP A 91 -6.87 45.81 2.23
C TRP A 91 -7.68 44.53 1.99
N ILE A 92 -8.58 44.18 2.92
CA ILE A 92 -9.52 43.06 2.79
C ILE A 92 -10.35 43.21 1.51
N HIS A 93 -10.96 44.39 1.30
CA HIS A 93 -11.81 44.68 0.14
C HIS A 93 -11.05 44.71 -1.20
N SER A 94 -9.77 45.04 -1.21
CA SER A 94 -8.95 45.04 -2.44
C SER A 94 -8.32 43.69 -2.75
N THR A 95 -8.01 42.88 -1.73
CA THR A 95 -7.19 41.67 -1.87
C THR A 95 -8.00 40.37 -1.90
N LEU A 96 -9.10 40.28 -1.13
CA LEU A 96 -9.80 39.01 -0.89
C LEU A 96 -11.11 38.88 -1.70
N TRP A 97 -11.69 40.01 -2.10
CA TRP A 97 -13.08 40.20 -2.55
C TRP A 97 -13.59 39.32 -3.72
N THR A 98 -12.71 38.62 -4.45
CA THR A 98 -13.06 37.76 -5.59
C THR A 98 -13.44 36.32 -5.19
N GLN A 99 -13.30 35.95 -3.92
CA GLN A 99 -13.67 34.64 -3.37
C GLN A 99 -14.61 34.79 -2.15
N PRO A 100 -15.21 33.71 -1.61
CA PRO A 100 -15.87 33.76 -0.31
C PRO A 100 -14.85 33.61 0.83
N TRP A 101 -14.58 34.69 1.57
CA TRP A 101 -13.64 34.73 2.70
C TRP A 101 -14.35 35.16 3.97
N GLY A 102 -14.46 34.24 4.93
CA GLY A 102 -14.73 34.59 6.32
C GLY A 102 -16.07 35.27 6.64
N ILE A 103 -16.11 35.93 7.79
CA ILE A 103 -17.25 36.69 8.32
C ILE A 103 -16.77 37.92 9.09
N PHE A 104 -17.51 39.02 9.00
CA PHE A 104 -17.34 40.18 9.91
C PHE A 104 -18.21 40.03 11.15
N ILE A 105 -17.73 40.63 12.24
CA ILE A 105 -18.33 40.58 13.57
C ILE A 105 -18.37 42.01 14.11
N GLN A 106 -19.55 42.48 14.51
CA GLN A 106 -19.77 43.81 15.07
C GLN A 106 -20.18 43.70 16.54
N GLY A 107 -19.59 44.54 17.39
CA GLY A 107 -20.06 44.75 18.76
C GLY A 107 -19.04 45.42 19.68
N ALA A 108 -19.54 46.01 20.77
CA ALA A 108 -18.72 46.58 21.84
C ALA A 108 -18.10 45.50 22.75
N LEU A 109 -17.20 44.68 22.18
CA LEU A 109 -16.52 43.56 22.84
C LEU A 109 -15.00 43.79 22.85
N SER A 110 -14.28 43.20 23.81
CA SER A 110 -12.83 43.13 23.70
C SER A 110 -12.42 42.03 22.70
N PHE A 111 -11.24 42.19 22.09
CA PHE A 111 -10.65 41.18 21.21
C PHE A 111 -10.48 39.82 21.93
N GLU A 112 -10.13 39.84 23.22
CA GLU A 112 -9.92 38.59 23.99
C GLU A 112 -11.24 37.89 24.35
N ASP A 113 -12.31 38.64 24.68
CA ASP A 113 -13.62 38.04 24.97
C ASP A 113 -14.20 37.36 23.72
N LEU A 114 -14.13 38.04 22.58
CA LEU A 114 -14.55 37.49 21.30
C LEU A 114 -13.68 36.30 20.89
N PHE A 115 -12.36 36.39 21.08
CA PHE A 115 -11.43 35.28 20.85
C PHE A 115 -11.81 34.07 21.73
N VAL A 116 -11.99 34.25 23.03
CA VAL A 116 -12.37 33.17 23.97
C VAL A 116 -13.74 32.58 23.61
N HIS A 117 -14.70 33.39 23.17
CA HIS A 117 -16.03 32.93 22.77
C HIS A 117 -15.99 32.02 21.54
N LEU A 118 -15.47 32.52 20.40
CA LEU A 118 -15.45 31.80 19.11
C LEU A 118 -14.77 30.43 19.24
N ARG A 119 -13.74 30.35 20.08
CA ARG A 119 -12.97 29.13 20.35
C ARG A 119 -13.77 28.00 20.99
N LYS A 120 -14.89 28.27 21.64
CA LYS A 120 -15.76 27.24 22.25
C LYS A 120 -16.41 26.32 21.20
N PHE A 121 -16.61 26.83 19.98
CA PHE A 121 -17.40 26.16 18.93
C PHE A 121 -16.55 25.57 17.79
N LEU A 122 -15.22 25.82 17.78
CA LEU A 122 -14.27 25.22 16.83
C LEU A 122 -14.13 23.69 16.95
N THR A 123 -14.45 23.13 18.12
CA THR A 123 -14.28 21.71 18.40
C THR A 123 -15.57 21.19 18.99
N VAL A 124 -16.20 20.27 18.26
CA VAL A 124 -17.52 19.73 18.56
C VAL A 124 -17.43 18.24 18.78
N ASP A 125 -18.35 17.69 19.56
CA ASP A 125 -18.59 16.25 19.57
C ASP A 125 -19.54 15.91 18.40
N SER A 126 -19.29 14.83 17.65
CA SER A 126 -20.22 14.32 16.63
C SER A 126 -21.41 13.59 17.29
N PRO A 127 -22.51 13.29 16.57
CA PRO A 127 -23.61 12.49 17.13
C PRO A 127 -23.16 11.10 17.60
N HIS A 128 -22.08 10.58 16.99
CA HIS A 128 -21.49 9.28 17.30
C HIS A 128 -20.42 9.35 18.41
N GLY A 129 -20.19 10.52 19.03
CA GLY A 129 -19.26 10.70 20.15
C GLY A 129 -17.81 11.00 19.77
N GLU A 130 -17.48 11.04 18.49
CA GLU A 130 -16.15 11.46 18.00
C GLU A 130 -15.91 12.96 18.23
N ARG A 131 -14.66 13.43 18.10
CA ARG A 131 -14.31 14.85 18.23
C ARG A 131 -13.92 15.45 16.88
N TRP A 132 -14.74 16.34 16.36
CA TRP A 132 -14.53 16.99 15.06
C TRP A 132 -14.07 18.44 15.20
N PHE A 133 -13.32 18.94 14.22
CA PHE A 133 -13.04 20.37 14.05
C PHE A 133 -14.09 20.97 13.10
N PHE A 134 -14.88 21.92 13.60
CA PHE A 134 -16.03 22.44 12.86
C PHE A 134 -15.81 23.89 12.43
N ARG A 135 -15.79 24.12 11.10
CA ARG A 135 -15.61 25.45 10.48
C ARG A 135 -16.94 26.21 10.43
N TYR A 136 -17.58 26.41 11.57
CA TYR A 136 -18.93 26.99 11.66
C TYR A 136 -19.04 28.42 11.09
N TYR A 137 -17.93 29.14 11.01
CA TYR A 137 -17.79 30.50 10.50
C TYR A 137 -17.56 30.54 8.97
N ASP A 138 -17.53 29.38 8.31
CA ASP A 138 -17.52 29.29 6.85
C ASP A 138 -18.90 29.75 6.33
N PRO A 139 -18.99 30.78 5.47
CA PRO A 139 -20.27 31.32 5.02
C PRO A 139 -21.08 30.35 4.16
N ARG A 140 -20.49 29.23 3.70
CA ARG A 140 -21.20 28.12 3.05
C ARG A 140 -21.94 27.21 4.04
N VAL A 141 -21.44 27.14 5.28
CA VAL A 141 -21.86 26.20 6.33
C VAL A 141 -22.80 26.87 7.33
N LEU A 142 -22.50 28.13 7.69
CA LEU A 142 -23.19 28.89 8.73
C LEU A 142 -24.72 28.98 8.54
N PRO A 143 -25.29 29.19 7.32
CA PRO A 143 -26.74 29.29 7.14
C PRO A 143 -27.50 27.99 7.51
N ALA A 144 -27.09 26.85 6.94
CA ALA A 144 -27.73 25.57 7.18
C ALA A 144 -27.51 25.06 8.62
N PHE A 145 -26.35 25.39 9.21
CA PHE A 145 -26.09 25.12 10.62
C PHE A 145 -27.06 25.88 11.54
N LEU A 146 -27.25 27.19 11.30
CA LEU A 146 -28.17 28.02 12.11
C LEU A 146 -29.63 27.59 11.95
N ALA A 147 -30.06 27.24 10.73
CA ALA A 147 -31.43 26.75 10.47
C ALA A 147 -31.75 25.41 11.14
N ALA A 148 -30.73 24.63 11.54
CA ALA A 148 -30.89 23.37 12.27
C ALA A 148 -30.70 23.48 13.80
N CYS A 149 -30.27 24.65 14.28
CA CYS A 149 -30.15 24.96 15.71
C CYS A 149 -31.51 25.30 16.32
N SER A 150 -31.69 24.96 17.60
CA SER A 150 -32.76 25.56 18.42
C SER A 150 -32.41 27.01 18.80
N ASP A 151 -33.42 27.79 19.24
CA ASP A 151 -33.23 29.16 19.74
C ASP A 151 -32.18 29.24 20.86
N GLU A 152 -32.10 28.23 21.74
CA GLU A 152 -31.09 28.17 22.81
C GLU A 152 -29.69 27.86 22.25
N GLU A 153 -29.55 26.88 21.35
CA GLU A 153 -28.27 26.52 20.72
C GLU A 153 -27.69 27.66 19.89
N ALA A 154 -28.51 28.35 19.10
CA ALA A 154 -28.08 29.51 18.33
C ALA A 154 -27.71 30.69 19.25
N ASN A 155 -28.41 30.89 20.37
CA ASN A 155 -28.10 31.97 21.30
C ASN A 155 -26.80 31.70 22.08
N ASP A 156 -26.55 30.46 22.48
CA ASP A 156 -25.28 29.96 23.03
C ASP A 156 -24.12 30.22 22.05
N PHE A 157 -24.34 29.87 20.78
CA PHE A 157 -23.35 29.88 19.71
C PHE A 157 -22.94 31.29 19.27
N LEU A 158 -23.91 32.20 19.07
CA LEU A 158 -23.60 33.61 18.76
C LEU A 158 -23.14 34.38 20.02
N GLY A 159 -23.65 34.01 21.20
CA GLY A 159 -23.20 34.54 22.49
C GLY A 159 -23.16 36.07 22.56
N PRO A 160 -22.01 36.69 22.85
CA PRO A 160 -21.89 38.14 23.03
C PRO A 160 -21.98 38.95 21.72
N VAL A 161 -21.94 38.32 20.53
CA VAL A 161 -21.96 39.03 19.26
C VAL A 161 -23.33 39.69 19.02
N GLN A 162 -23.30 40.95 18.56
CA GLN A 162 -24.49 41.77 18.31
C GLN A 162 -24.96 41.64 16.86
N ALA A 163 -24.04 41.60 15.90
CA ALA A 163 -24.31 41.28 14.51
C ALA A 163 -23.13 40.57 13.83
N PHE A 164 -23.46 39.68 12.89
CA PHE A 164 -22.53 39.11 11.91
C PHE A 164 -22.82 39.68 10.53
N SER A 165 -21.80 39.85 9.71
CA SER A 165 -21.91 40.36 8.34
C SER A 165 -21.15 39.44 7.38
N ILE A 166 -21.90 38.75 6.52
CA ILE A 166 -21.38 37.85 5.48
C ILE A 166 -21.24 38.63 4.17
N LEU A 167 -20.02 38.73 3.65
CA LEU A 167 -19.72 39.35 2.36
C LEU A 167 -19.18 38.31 1.37
N GLY A 168 -19.52 38.49 0.10
CA GLY A 168 -19.17 37.56 -0.97
C GLY A 168 -19.16 38.22 -2.33
N ALA A 169 -18.50 37.56 -3.30
CA ALA A 169 -18.29 38.06 -4.65
C ALA A 169 -19.62 38.14 -5.45
N GLY A 170 -20.32 39.27 -5.37
CA GLY A 170 -21.54 39.51 -6.15
C GLY A 170 -22.55 40.53 -5.60
N MET A 171 -22.38 41.07 -4.39
CA MET A 171 -23.24 42.13 -3.81
C MET A 171 -24.73 41.77 -3.61
N GLU A 172 -24.99 40.73 -2.81
CA GLU A 172 -25.98 40.85 -1.73
C GLU A 172 -25.30 40.40 -0.42
N GLY A 173 -24.94 41.36 0.42
CA GLY A 173 -24.30 41.11 1.71
C GLY A 173 -25.33 40.91 2.82
N LEU A 174 -25.26 39.79 3.53
CA LEU A 174 -26.23 39.42 4.57
C LEU A 174 -25.72 39.83 5.96
N ARG A 175 -26.40 40.78 6.59
CA ARG A 175 -26.22 41.13 8.00
C ARG A 175 -27.23 40.35 8.83
N LEU A 176 -26.72 39.55 9.77
CA LEU A 176 -27.51 38.80 10.74
C LEU A 176 -27.35 39.49 12.10
N GLU A 177 -28.37 40.20 12.56
CA GLU A 177 -28.30 41.01 13.79
C GLU A 177 -29.35 40.61 14.83
N ARG A 178 -29.01 40.77 16.12
CA ARG A 178 -29.95 40.57 17.23
C ARG A 178 -31.01 41.67 17.21
N VAL A 179 -32.29 41.31 17.35
CA VAL A 179 -33.42 42.26 17.43
C VAL A 179 -33.26 43.14 18.69
N SER A 180 -33.67 44.41 18.61
CA SER A 180 -33.38 45.46 19.60
C SER A 180 -33.70 45.09 21.05
N HIS A 181 -34.81 44.42 21.32
CA HIS A 181 -35.23 44.05 22.68
C HIS A 181 -34.33 42.97 23.34
N PHE A 182 -33.48 42.28 22.56
CA PHE A 182 -32.45 41.39 23.08
C PHE A 182 -31.07 42.07 23.24
N ARG A 183 -30.88 43.31 22.77
CA ARG A 183 -29.64 44.10 22.90
C ARG A 183 -29.48 44.71 24.30
N GLY A 184 -29.41 43.85 25.31
CA GLY A 184 -29.29 44.26 26.72
C GLY A 184 -29.61 43.17 27.74
N SER A 185 -30.19 42.05 27.30
CA SER A 185 -30.40 40.89 28.17
C SER A 185 -29.06 40.25 28.54
N ALA A 186 -28.53 40.61 29.71
CA ALA A 186 -27.34 40.00 30.32
C ALA A 186 -27.58 38.54 30.81
N ALA A 187 -28.58 37.85 30.25
CA ALA A 187 -29.01 36.51 30.60
C ALA A 187 -28.82 35.51 29.44
N ALA A 188 -27.83 35.74 28.56
CA ALA A 188 -27.25 34.64 27.80
C ALA A 188 -26.69 33.62 28.81
N ARG A 189 -27.35 32.45 28.96
CA ARG A 189 -26.91 31.32 29.79
C ARG A 189 -25.68 30.65 29.18
N THR A 190 -24.59 31.41 29.07
CA THR A 190 -23.37 30.99 28.38
C THR A 190 -22.91 29.63 28.90
N ARG A 191 -22.83 28.65 27.99
CA ARG A 191 -22.18 27.37 28.27
C ARG A 191 -20.87 27.58 29.02
N ALA A 192 -20.79 26.92 30.18
CA ALA A 192 -19.64 26.96 31.07
C ALA A 192 -18.35 26.67 30.31
N VAL A 193 -17.26 27.31 30.72
CA VAL A 193 -15.96 27.19 30.03
C VAL A 193 -15.46 25.74 30.10
N GLY A 194 -15.65 25.01 29.00
CA GLY A 194 -15.35 23.58 28.89
C GLY A 194 -16.46 22.76 28.23
N THR A 195 -17.72 23.21 28.29
CA THR A 195 -18.86 22.53 27.66
C THR A 195 -18.81 22.73 26.15
N ARG A 196 -18.47 21.68 25.39
CA ARG A 196 -18.48 21.74 23.91
C ARG A 196 -19.90 21.83 23.35
N PHE A 197 -19.98 22.27 22.11
CA PHE A 197 -21.15 22.03 21.29
C PHE A 197 -21.13 20.57 20.80
N ARG A 198 -22.30 19.94 20.71
CA ARG A 198 -22.47 18.59 20.17
C ARG A 198 -23.35 18.68 18.93
N LEU A 199 -22.86 18.17 17.81
CA LEU A 199 -23.69 17.99 16.62
C LEU A 199 -24.76 16.95 16.94
N ARG A 200 -26.02 17.26 16.59
CA ARG A 200 -27.15 16.35 16.62
C ARG A 200 -27.38 15.84 15.20
N GLU A 201 -28.13 14.75 15.03
CA GLU A 201 -28.42 14.26 13.66
C GLU A 201 -29.04 15.34 12.75
N PRO A 202 -29.99 16.21 13.19
CA PRO A 202 -30.43 17.34 12.37
C PRO A 202 -29.33 18.31 11.92
N HIS A 203 -28.26 18.48 12.72
CA HIS A 203 -27.09 19.27 12.30
C HIS A 203 -26.30 18.53 11.20
N LEU A 204 -26.18 17.19 11.25
CA LEU A 204 -25.57 16.45 10.15
C LEU A 204 -26.47 16.45 8.91
N THR A 205 -27.77 16.17 9.03
CA THR A 205 -28.71 16.15 7.91
C THR A 205 -28.79 17.50 7.18
N ALA A 206 -28.71 18.63 7.89
CA ALA A 206 -28.66 19.96 7.27
C ALA A 206 -27.32 20.27 6.58
N LEU A 207 -26.21 19.67 7.05
CA LEU A 207 -24.87 19.90 6.51
C LEU A 207 -24.46 18.88 5.43
N GLN A 208 -25.11 17.71 5.39
CA GLN A 208 -24.86 16.66 4.42
C GLN A 208 -25.05 17.16 2.97
N PRO A 209 -26.13 17.89 2.61
CA PRO A 209 -26.27 18.57 1.31
C PRO A 209 -25.26 19.67 1.01
N LEU A 210 -24.34 20.02 1.93
CA LEU A 210 -23.23 20.95 1.70
C LEU A 210 -21.87 20.24 1.63
N ALA A 211 -21.75 19.04 2.20
CA ALA A 211 -20.64 18.14 1.94
C ALA A 211 -20.74 17.52 0.53
N HIS A 212 -21.94 17.08 0.14
CA HIS A 212 -22.18 16.32 -1.09
C HIS A 212 -21.99 17.09 -2.43
N PRO A 213 -22.16 18.42 -2.54
CA PRO A 213 -21.75 19.18 -3.72
C PRO A 213 -20.24 19.49 -3.75
N HIS A 214 -19.52 19.24 -2.66
CA HIS A 214 -18.16 19.71 -2.45
C HIS A 214 -17.07 18.63 -2.23
N SER A 215 -17.36 17.30 -2.18
CA SER A 215 -17.17 14.97 -3.86
C SER A 215 -16.64 14.91 -5.37
N SER A 216 -17.44 15.33 -6.36
CA SER A 216 -17.16 15.47 -7.78
C SER A 216 -16.33 16.69 -8.19
N ASP A 217 -16.49 17.87 -7.58
CA ASP A 217 -15.66 19.07 -7.86
C ASP A 217 -14.20 18.93 -7.40
N ARG A 218 -13.90 18.52 -6.15
CA ARG A 218 -12.49 18.32 -5.75
C ARG A 218 -11.87 17.03 -6.33
N LEU A 219 -12.72 16.08 -6.74
CA LEU A 219 -12.34 14.99 -7.65
C LEU A 219 -11.90 15.56 -8.99
N LEU A 220 -12.71 16.42 -9.62
CA LEU A 220 -12.33 17.13 -10.83
C LEU A 220 -11.04 17.97 -10.68
N GLN A 221 -10.78 18.53 -9.50
CA GLN A 221 -9.54 19.23 -9.21
C GLN A 221 -8.33 18.28 -9.12
N GLY A 222 -8.42 17.20 -8.33
CA GLY A 222 -7.34 16.20 -8.23
C GLY A 222 -7.14 15.40 -9.53
N LEU A 223 -8.15 15.31 -10.42
CA LEU A 223 -7.96 14.77 -11.76
C LEU A 223 -6.96 15.64 -12.54
N ARG A 224 -7.13 16.96 -12.45
CA ARG A 224 -6.35 17.96 -13.20
C ARG A 224 -4.96 18.22 -12.63
N GLU A 225 -4.81 18.21 -11.31
CA GLU A 225 -3.51 18.47 -10.66
C GLU A 225 -2.49 17.37 -10.94
N ARG A 226 -2.96 16.16 -11.28
CA ARG A 226 -2.14 15.04 -11.76
C ARG A 226 -2.05 14.94 -13.30
N GLY A 227 -2.56 15.95 -14.01
CA GLY A 227 -2.45 16.10 -15.46
C GLY A 227 -3.58 15.49 -16.30
N HIS A 228 -4.58 14.86 -15.70
CA HIS A 228 -5.65 14.19 -16.45
C HIS A 228 -6.71 15.21 -16.92
N ALA A 229 -7.07 15.17 -18.21
CA ALA A 229 -7.83 16.21 -18.91
C ALA A 229 -9.34 16.21 -18.63
N PHE A 230 -9.77 15.87 -17.42
CA PHE A 230 -11.19 15.77 -17.06
C PHE A 230 -11.92 17.11 -16.99
N LYS A 231 -13.20 17.07 -17.33
CA LYS A 231 -14.14 18.19 -17.37
C LYS A 231 -15.50 17.72 -16.83
N ARG A 232 -16.22 18.62 -16.15
CA ARG A 232 -17.63 18.39 -15.82
C ARG A 232 -18.47 18.64 -17.07
N GLU A 233 -19.35 17.71 -17.42
CA GLU A 233 -20.33 17.89 -18.48
C GLU A 233 -21.49 18.77 -17.98
N PRO A 234 -21.79 19.94 -18.60
CA PRO A 234 -22.75 20.89 -18.04
C PRO A 234 -24.20 20.41 -17.97
N ALA A 235 -24.59 19.41 -18.77
CA ALA A 235 -25.98 18.93 -18.86
C ALA A 235 -26.33 17.85 -17.82
N THR A 236 -25.35 17.01 -17.47
CA THR A 236 -25.53 15.85 -16.56
C THR A 236 -24.86 16.05 -15.20
N GLY A 237 -23.79 16.85 -15.16
CA GLY A 237 -22.89 16.93 -14.02
C GLY A 237 -21.80 15.85 -14.01
N ASP A 238 -21.80 14.89 -14.95
CA ASP A 238 -20.81 13.82 -15.06
C ASP A 238 -19.38 14.36 -15.21
N LEU A 239 -18.38 13.54 -14.86
CA LEU A 239 -16.98 13.84 -15.14
C LEU A 239 -16.51 13.03 -16.35
N VAL A 240 -16.14 13.72 -17.42
CA VAL A 240 -15.65 13.12 -18.67
C VAL A 240 -14.22 13.57 -18.90
N GLY A 241 -13.33 12.62 -19.20
CA GLY A 241 -11.92 12.88 -19.51
C GLY A 241 -11.48 12.09 -20.72
N SER A 242 -10.76 12.75 -21.61
CA SER A 242 -10.25 12.17 -22.85
C SER A 242 -8.74 11.99 -22.77
N ASP A 243 -8.23 10.92 -23.39
CA ASP A 243 -6.80 10.69 -23.57
C ASP A 243 -6.23 11.49 -24.77
N ALA A 244 -4.96 11.25 -25.09
CA ALA A 244 -4.26 11.90 -26.22
C ALA A 244 -4.69 11.39 -27.61
N LEU A 245 -5.54 10.36 -27.69
CA LEU A 245 -6.16 9.83 -28.91
C LEU A 245 -7.62 10.30 -29.08
N GLY A 246 -8.22 10.88 -28.02
CA GLY A 246 -9.61 11.32 -27.97
C GLY A 246 -10.57 10.30 -27.33
N TYR A 247 -10.06 9.13 -26.94
CA TYR A 247 -10.81 8.10 -26.24
C TYR A 247 -11.25 8.62 -24.87
N SER A 248 -12.56 8.57 -24.62
CA SER A 248 -13.18 9.33 -23.53
C SER A 248 -13.79 8.43 -22.47
N THR A 249 -13.29 8.52 -21.24
CA THR A 249 -13.82 7.83 -20.06
C THR A 249 -14.86 8.70 -19.38
N ARG A 250 -16.00 8.12 -18.98
CA ARG A 250 -17.10 8.82 -18.29
C ARG A 250 -17.32 8.25 -16.90
N LEU A 251 -17.24 9.10 -15.89
CA LEU A 251 -17.75 8.82 -14.55
C LEU A 251 -19.12 9.49 -14.36
N THR A 252 -20.16 8.67 -14.27
CA THR A 252 -21.52 9.13 -13.98
C THR A 252 -21.77 9.15 -12.49
N LEU A 253 -22.39 10.25 -12.04
CA LEU A 253 -22.61 10.59 -10.64
C LEU A 253 -24.09 10.50 -10.29
N GLY A 254 -24.39 10.20 -9.02
CA GLY A 254 -25.75 10.29 -8.49
C GLY A 254 -26.22 11.72 -8.23
N ALA A 255 -27.48 11.86 -7.82
CA ALA A 255 -28.03 13.13 -7.30
C ALA A 255 -27.41 13.55 -5.95
N ASP A 256 -26.78 12.61 -5.26
CA ASP A 256 -25.88 12.80 -4.10
C ASP A 256 -24.43 13.16 -4.52
N HIS A 257 -24.20 13.33 -5.82
CA HIS A 257 -22.92 13.48 -6.50
C HIS A 257 -21.90 12.35 -6.24
N MET A 258 -22.33 11.20 -5.72
CA MET A 258 -21.45 10.07 -5.48
C MET A 258 -21.13 9.33 -6.79
N PRO A 259 -19.94 8.72 -6.95
CA PRO A 259 -19.68 7.80 -8.06
C PRO A 259 -20.74 6.69 -8.08
N GLN A 260 -21.41 6.52 -9.23
CA GLN A 260 -22.38 5.43 -9.43
C GLN A 260 -21.98 4.51 -10.58
N ARG A 261 -21.41 5.05 -11.67
CA ARG A 261 -20.96 4.25 -12.82
C ARG A 261 -19.68 4.83 -13.41
N LEU A 262 -18.85 3.95 -13.94
CA LEU A 262 -17.72 4.31 -14.80
C LEU A 262 -17.82 3.53 -16.10
N LEU A 263 -17.81 4.24 -17.23
CA LEU A 263 -17.74 3.68 -18.56
C LEU A 263 -16.35 3.97 -19.16
N THR A 264 -15.59 2.92 -19.48
CA THR A 264 -14.31 3.05 -20.20
C THR A 264 -14.55 3.34 -21.69
N PRO A 265 -13.54 3.86 -22.43
CA PRO A 265 -13.68 4.11 -23.85
C PRO A 265 -14.04 2.89 -24.71
N ALA A 266 -13.62 1.68 -24.32
CA ALA A 266 -14.02 0.43 -24.98
C ALA A 266 -15.39 -0.11 -24.51
N GLY A 267 -16.10 0.63 -23.65
CA GLY A 267 -17.45 0.31 -23.19
C GLY A 267 -17.54 -0.56 -21.93
N ALA A 268 -16.43 -0.83 -21.24
CA ALA A 268 -16.46 -1.60 -20.00
C ALA A 268 -17.11 -0.79 -18.87
N LEU A 269 -18.15 -1.35 -18.24
CA LEU A 269 -19.00 -0.66 -17.28
C LEU A 269 -18.78 -1.16 -15.85
N PHE A 270 -18.09 -0.37 -15.03
CA PHE A 270 -18.06 -0.56 -13.57
C PHE A 270 -19.25 0.17 -12.94
N GLN A 271 -19.80 -0.39 -11.86
CA GLN A 271 -20.86 0.26 -11.08
C GLN A 271 -20.53 0.23 -9.60
N PHE A 272 -20.95 1.27 -8.87
CA PHE A 272 -20.64 1.44 -7.45
C PHE A 272 -21.95 1.58 -6.68
N GLU A 273 -22.17 0.71 -5.70
CA GLU A 273 -23.19 0.92 -4.68
C GLU A 273 -22.54 1.54 -3.45
N ASN A 274 -23.05 2.69 -3.03
CA ASN A 274 -22.61 3.37 -1.82
C ASN A 274 -23.54 3.07 -0.64
N ASP A 275 -23.04 3.23 0.57
CA ASP A 275 -23.84 3.25 1.81
C ASP A 275 -24.36 4.67 2.13
N ALA A 276 -25.10 4.81 3.24
CA ALA A 276 -25.64 6.09 3.70
C ALA A 276 -24.57 7.11 4.16
N ARG A 277 -23.29 6.70 4.23
CA ARG A 277 -22.12 7.53 4.56
C ARG A 277 -21.31 7.92 3.32
N GLY A 278 -21.78 7.58 2.11
CA GLY A 278 -21.05 7.85 0.87
C GLY A 278 -19.82 6.94 0.68
N GLN A 279 -19.90 5.68 1.12
CA GLN A 279 -18.81 4.72 1.00
C GLN A 279 -19.20 3.54 0.12
N VAL A 280 -18.31 3.14 -0.80
CA VAL A 280 -18.54 1.96 -1.66
C VAL A 280 -18.65 0.71 -0.78
N LYS A 281 -19.86 0.11 -0.78
CA LYS A 281 -20.19 -1.15 -0.12
C LYS A 281 -20.18 -2.34 -1.10
N THR A 282 -20.47 -2.08 -2.38
CA THR A 282 -20.36 -3.07 -3.45
C THR A 282 -19.76 -2.43 -4.70
N LEU A 283 -18.74 -3.07 -5.28
CA LEU A 283 -18.24 -2.79 -6.62
C LEU A 283 -18.76 -3.87 -7.58
N ILE A 284 -19.45 -3.45 -8.65
CA ILE A 284 -19.88 -4.34 -9.74
C ILE A 284 -18.88 -4.19 -10.89
N LEU A 285 -18.28 -5.29 -11.30
CA LEU A 285 -17.34 -5.34 -12.43
C LEU A 285 -18.08 -5.41 -13.77
N PRO A 286 -17.43 -5.05 -14.90
CA PRO A 286 -18.00 -5.16 -16.25
C PRO A 286 -18.57 -6.54 -16.65
N GLY A 287 -18.09 -7.63 -16.02
CA GLY A 287 -18.65 -8.98 -16.18
C GLY A 287 -19.83 -9.31 -15.25
N GLY A 288 -20.40 -8.33 -14.54
CA GLY A 288 -21.51 -8.50 -13.59
C GLY A 288 -21.12 -9.01 -12.19
N ALA A 289 -19.88 -9.44 -11.98
CA ALA A 289 -19.39 -9.91 -10.67
C ALA A 289 -19.46 -8.79 -9.61
N ARG A 290 -20.00 -9.12 -8.43
CA ARG A 290 -20.30 -8.18 -7.34
C ARG A 290 -19.37 -8.39 -6.15
N LEU A 291 -18.46 -7.45 -5.90
CA LEU A 291 -17.50 -7.48 -4.80
C LEU A 291 -17.99 -6.64 -3.63
N SER A 292 -18.34 -7.29 -2.52
CA SER A 292 -18.83 -6.64 -1.30
C SER A 292 -17.70 -6.28 -0.32
N LEU A 293 -17.90 -5.17 0.41
CA LEU A 293 -17.05 -4.65 1.46
C LEU A 293 -17.93 -4.30 2.67
N LYS A 294 -17.61 -4.85 3.85
CA LYS A 294 -18.29 -4.50 5.11
C LYS A 294 -17.33 -3.78 6.04
N ARG A 295 -17.88 -2.86 6.85
CA ARG A 295 -17.13 -1.99 7.75
C ARG A 295 -17.76 -1.93 9.13
N ASP A 296 -16.95 -1.68 10.14
CA ASP A 296 -17.44 -1.38 11.48
C ASP A 296 -17.76 0.12 11.67
N THR A 297 -18.21 0.47 12.87
CA THR A 297 -18.53 1.86 13.23
C THR A 297 -17.33 2.81 13.13
N LYS A 298 -16.11 2.30 13.34
CA LYS A 298 -14.82 3.00 13.19
C LYS A 298 -14.30 3.01 11.74
N ASN A 299 -15.12 2.64 10.75
CA ASN A 299 -14.78 2.58 9.32
C ASN A 299 -13.80 1.46 8.92
N ARG A 300 -13.32 0.64 9.86
CA ARG A 300 -12.35 -0.45 9.61
C ARG A 300 -13.02 -1.55 8.77
N LEU A 301 -12.29 -2.12 7.81
CA LEU A 301 -12.82 -3.19 6.94
C LEU A 301 -12.98 -4.48 7.75
N THR A 302 -14.15 -5.10 7.82
CA THR A 302 -14.40 -6.31 8.63
C THR A 302 -14.66 -7.57 7.80
N GLU A 303 -15.26 -7.42 6.62
CA GLU A 303 -15.40 -8.49 5.62
C GLU A 303 -15.12 -7.94 4.22
N ALA A 304 -14.52 -8.76 3.35
CA ALA A 304 -14.40 -8.48 1.92
C ALA A 304 -14.51 -9.78 1.11
N GLY A 305 -15.27 -9.75 0.02
CA GLY A 305 -15.46 -10.91 -0.84
C GLY A 305 -16.61 -10.74 -1.83
N GLN A 306 -16.71 -11.66 -2.78
CA GLN A 306 -17.81 -11.69 -3.74
C GLN A 306 -19.15 -11.97 -3.03
N GLU A 307 -20.23 -11.31 -3.46
CA GLU A 307 -21.56 -11.56 -2.92
C GLU A 307 -22.01 -13.00 -3.22
N GLY A 308 -22.50 -13.71 -2.19
CA GLY A 308 -22.86 -15.13 -2.25
C GLY A 308 -21.75 -16.08 -1.78
N GLU A 309 -20.52 -15.61 -1.64
CA GLU A 309 -19.34 -16.43 -1.28
C GLU A 309 -18.96 -16.29 0.20
N ILE A 310 -18.08 -17.17 0.68
CA ILE A 310 -17.45 -17.00 2.00
C ILE A 310 -16.42 -15.86 1.91
N PRO A 311 -16.59 -14.75 2.65
CA PRO A 311 -15.70 -13.61 2.57
C PRO A 311 -14.43 -13.83 3.40
N TYR A 312 -13.37 -13.11 3.03
CA TYR A 312 -12.23 -12.85 3.91
C TYR A 312 -12.70 -12.00 5.10
N ARG A 313 -12.16 -12.26 6.30
CA ARG A 313 -12.58 -11.60 7.56
C ARG A 313 -11.37 -11.02 8.29
N PHE A 314 -11.56 -9.87 8.95
CA PHE A 314 -10.45 -9.11 9.55
C PHE A 314 -10.75 -8.79 11.02
N GLY A 315 -9.91 -9.31 11.91
CA GLY A 315 -9.94 -9.04 13.33
C GLY A 315 -8.94 -7.95 13.71
N TYR A 316 -9.31 -7.10 14.66
CA TYR A 316 -8.51 -5.97 15.13
C TYR A 316 -8.48 -5.91 16.66
N ASP A 317 -7.47 -5.24 17.21
CA ASP A 317 -7.42 -4.94 18.64
C ASP A 317 -8.14 -3.63 19.02
N GLU A 318 -8.04 -3.27 20.30
CA GLU A 318 -8.58 -2.05 20.89
C GLU A 318 -7.86 -0.78 20.41
N GLN A 319 -6.61 -0.91 19.96
CA GLN A 319 -5.77 0.15 19.40
C GLN A 319 -5.92 0.30 17.87
N ASP A 320 -6.93 -0.37 17.30
CA ASP A 320 -7.29 -0.36 15.88
C ASP A 320 -6.33 -1.06 14.91
N ARG A 321 -5.38 -1.86 15.42
CA ARG A 321 -4.40 -2.62 14.61
C ARG A 321 -4.95 -3.98 14.18
N LEU A 322 -4.56 -4.45 13.00
CA LEU A 322 -4.88 -5.78 12.47
C LEU A 322 -4.30 -6.92 13.34
N LEU A 323 -5.15 -7.75 13.94
CA LEU A 323 -4.73 -8.95 14.67
C LEU A 323 -4.71 -10.21 13.81
N HIS A 324 -5.69 -10.39 12.91
CA HIS A 324 -5.78 -11.59 12.08
C HIS A 324 -6.58 -11.39 10.78
N ILE A 325 -6.23 -12.21 9.79
CA ILE A 325 -6.96 -12.37 8.52
C ILE A 325 -7.46 -13.82 8.48
N THR A 326 -8.78 -14.05 8.42
CA THR A 326 -9.38 -15.38 8.17
C THR A 326 -9.78 -15.49 6.71
N TYR A 327 -9.50 -16.65 6.11
CA TYR A 327 -9.72 -16.97 4.70
C TYR A 327 -11.07 -17.65 4.45
N PRO A 328 -11.51 -17.73 3.17
CA PRO A 328 -12.68 -18.52 2.77
C PRO A 328 -12.64 -20.00 3.17
N ASP A 329 -11.44 -20.61 3.32
CA ASP A 329 -11.27 -22.00 3.81
C ASP A 329 -11.17 -22.13 5.34
N GLY A 330 -11.36 -21.04 6.09
CA GLY A 330 -11.29 -21.02 7.55
C GLY A 330 -9.87 -21.05 8.14
N THR A 331 -8.82 -21.16 7.32
CA THR A 331 -7.44 -20.89 7.78
C THR A 331 -7.27 -19.41 8.11
N TYR A 332 -6.25 -19.06 8.90
CA TYR A 332 -5.99 -17.67 9.26
C TYR A 332 -4.50 -17.36 9.38
N GLU A 333 -4.16 -16.09 9.18
CA GLU A 333 -2.89 -15.51 9.65
C GLU A 333 -3.11 -14.62 10.85
N SER A 334 -2.07 -14.41 11.67
CA SER A 334 -2.14 -13.52 12.83
C SER A 334 -0.84 -12.76 13.11
N LEU A 335 -0.98 -11.57 13.70
CA LEU A 335 0.09 -10.67 14.10
C LEU A 335 0.05 -10.45 15.62
N ASP A 336 1.16 -10.71 16.30
CA ASP A 336 1.40 -10.30 17.69
C ASP A 336 2.09 -8.93 17.70
N TYR A 337 1.74 -8.03 18.63
CA TYR A 337 2.35 -6.70 18.74
C TYR A 337 3.12 -6.47 20.06
N THR A 338 4.16 -5.64 20.02
CA THR A 338 4.81 -5.05 21.20
C THR A 338 3.95 -3.94 21.81
N GLU A 339 4.25 -3.58 23.06
CA GLU A 339 3.68 -2.39 23.74
C GLU A 339 3.90 -1.12 22.89
N ASP A 340 5.09 -0.97 22.29
CA ASP A 340 5.49 0.12 21.37
C ASP A 340 4.78 0.13 20.00
N GLY A 341 3.85 -0.80 19.73
CA GLY A 341 3.07 -0.79 18.49
C GLY A 341 3.64 -1.57 17.30
N LYS A 342 4.71 -2.37 17.48
CA LYS A 342 5.45 -3.03 16.38
C LYS A 342 5.16 -4.53 16.32
N VAL A 343 5.25 -5.15 15.14
CA VAL A 343 5.00 -6.59 14.99
C VAL A 343 6.06 -7.39 15.76
N ALA A 344 5.67 -8.05 16.85
CA ALA A 344 6.53 -8.92 17.66
C ALA A 344 6.63 -10.33 17.05
N ALA A 345 5.56 -10.80 16.42
CA ALA A 345 5.54 -12.06 15.68
C ALA A 345 4.49 -12.05 14.56
N ARG A 346 4.71 -12.86 13.53
CA ARG A 346 3.71 -13.19 12.50
C ARG A 346 3.58 -14.72 12.44
N ARG A 347 2.34 -15.19 12.44
CA ARG A 347 1.98 -16.60 12.21
C ARG A 347 1.30 -16.71 10.85
N ASP A 348 1.89 -17.48 9.94
CA ASP A 348 1.28 -17.78 8.65
C ASP A 348 0.15 -18.81 8.75
N ARG A 349 -0.52 -19.08 7.63
CA ARG A 349 -1.64 -20.03 7.56
C ARG A 349 -1.25 -21.46 7.88
N ALA A 350 0.02 -21.86 7.71
CA ALA A 350 0.53 -23.16 8.12
C ALA A 350 0.84 -23.24 9.63
N GLY A 351 0.55 -22.17 10.38
CA GLY A 351 0.84 -22.05 11.81
C GLY A 351 2.31 -21.73 12.10
N ALA A 352 3.14 -21.49 11.08
CA ALA A 352 4.56 -21.27 11.25
C ALA A 352 4.83 -19.84 11.75
N LEU A 353 5.68 -19.73 12.78
CA LEU A 353 5.81 -18.52 13.58
C LEU A 353 7.17 -17.84 13.36
N ARG A 354 7.15 -16.66 12.74
CA ARG A 354 8.29 -15.75 12.64
C ARG A 354 8.25 -14.77 13.81
N ARG A 355 9.41 -14.48 14.41
CA ARG A 355 9.53 -13.56 15.56
C ARG A 355 10.49 -12.42 15.24
N TYR A 356 10.14 -11.21 15.67
CA TYR A 356 10.91 -10.00 15.46
C TYR A 356 11.30 -9.41 16.82
N SER A 357 12.50 -8.87 16.90
CA SER A 357 13.06 -8.27 18.12
C SER A 357 13.63 -6.90 17.80
N TYR A 358 13.44 -5.94 18.70
CA TYR A 358 13.80 -4.55 18.50
C TYR A 358 14.73 -4.08 19.62
N ASN A 359 15.74 -3.30 19.26
CA ASN A 359 16.65 -2.70 20.24
C ASN A 359 15.99 -1.51 20.96
N SER A 360 16.67 -0.94 21.96
CA SER A 360 16.17 0.20 22.76
C SER A 360 15.98 1.52 21.99
N ARG A 361 16.52 1.65 20.78
CA ARG A 361 16.23 2.75 19.85
C ARG A 361 15.00 2.46 18.98
N GLY A 362 14.47 1.25 19.07
CA GLY A 362 13.26 0.78 18.39
C GLY A 362 13.49 0.25 16.98
N HIS A 363 14.73 0.08 16.53
CA HIS A 363 15.08 -0.52 15.23
C HIS A 363 15.08 -2.05 15.32
N LEU A 364 14.82 -2.74 14.20
CA LEU A 364 14.84 -4.21 14.15
C LEU A 364 16.27 -4.71 14.42
N GLU A 365 16.41 -5.53 15.46
CA GLU A 365 17.68 -6.11 15.92
C GLU A 365 17.85 -7.56 15.43
N ALA A 366 16.75 -8.33 15.35
CA ALA A 366 16.77 -9.63 14.70
C ALA A 366 15.37 -10.12 14.30
N CYS A 367 15.35 -10.96 13.26
CA CYS A 367 14.25 -11.84 12.92
C CYS A 367 14.66 -13.30 13.16
N ALA A 368 13.78 -14.11 13.74
CA ALA A 368 13.94 -15.55 13.89
C ALA A 368 12.86 -16.28 13.09
N ASN A 369 13.27 -17.25 12.26
CA ASN A 369 12.35 -18.06 11.45
C ASN A 369 11.70 -19.19 12.31
N PRO A 370 10.73 -19.95 11.75
CA PRO A 370 10.02 -21.01 12.49
C PRO A 370 10.88 -22.18 12.97
N LEU A 371 12.11 -22.33 12.47
CA LEU A 371 13.11 -23.31 12.93
C LEU A 371 14.03 -22.75 14.04
N GLY A 372 13.74 -21.54 14.55
CA GLY A 372 14.57 -20.82 15.52
C GLY A 372 15.82 -20.18 14.92
N ARG A 373 16.02 -20.25 13.60
CA ARG A 373 17.20 -19.69 12.91
C ARG A 373 17.14 -18.16 12.96
N ARG A 374 18.07 -17.52 13.68
CA ARG A 374 18.12 -16.06 13.89
C ARG A 374 18.99 -15.38 12.83
N THR A 375 18.45 -14.37 12.17
CA THR A 375 19.21 -13.34 11.44
C THR A 375 19.25 -12.09 12.30
N ALA A 376 20.44 -11.62 12.66
CA ALA A 376 20.66 -10.38 13.40
C ALA A 376 20.96 -9.22 12.44
N LEU A 377 20.54 -8.01 12.81
CA LEU A 377 20.77 -6.77 12.09
C LEU A 377 21.36 -5.75 13.05
N GLU A 378 22.51 -5.18 12.68
CA GLU A 378 23.17 -4.11 13.42
C GLU A 378 22.91 -2.78 12.72
N VAL A 379 22.69 -1.73 13.50
CA VAL A 379 22.41 -0.37 13.00
C VAL A 379 23.38 0.64 13.59
N ASP A 380 23.82 1.59 12.78
CA ASP A 380 24.73 2.66 13.20
C ASP A 380 24.04 3.78 13.99
N GLU A 381 24.79 4.84 14.32
CA GLU A 381 24.27 5.99 15.09
C GLU A 381 23.22 6.80 14.32
N GLU A 382 23.29 6.79 12.99
CA GLU A 382 22.29 7.35 12.10
C GLU A 382 21.05 6.44 11.93
N GLY A 383 21.09 5.21 12.43
CA GLY A 383 20.01 4.23 12.31
C GLY A 383 19.96 3.51 10.96
N ARG A 384 21.05 3.55 10.19
CA ARG A 384 21.22 2.83 8.92
C ARG A 384 21.74 1.42 9.22
N LEU A 385 21.49 0.48 8.31
CA LEU A 385 21.90 -0.92 8.45
C LEU A 385 23.41 -1.05 8.29
N ALA A 386 24.13 -1.30 9.39
CA ALA A 386 25.59 -1.43 9.43
C ALA A 386 26.06 -2.87 9.14
N SER A 387 25.33 -3.89 9.61
CA SER A 387 25.62 -5.28 9.26
C SER A 387 24.39 -6.19 9.35
N ILE A 388 24.50 -7.37 8.74
CA ILE A 388 23.62 -8.51 8.96
C ILE A 388 24.49 -9.71 9.34
N THR A 389 24.13 -10.40 10.43
CA THR A 389 24.70 -11.72 10.76
C THR A 389 23.63 -12.78 10.54
N HIS A 390 23.95 -13.80 9.75
CA HIS A 390 23.02 -14.81 9.27
C HIS A 390 23.00 -16.08 10.16
N PRO A 391 22.00 -16.97 9.99
CA PRO A 391 21.91 -18.23 10.73
C PRO A 391 23.09 -19.19 10.63
N ASP A 392 23.94 -19.06 9.60
CA ASP A 392 25.18 -19.83 9.43
C ASP A 392 26.39 -19.20 10.14
N GLY A 393 26.20 -18.06 10.81
CA GLY A 393 27.26 -17.28 11.44
C GLY A 393 28.04 -16.37 10.48
N SER A 394 27.77 -16.43 9.17
CA SER A 394 28.35 -15.48 8.22
C SER A 394 27.80 -14.07 8.44
N ARG A 395 28.59 -13.05 8.08
CA ARG A 395 28.23 -11.65 8.28
C ARG A 395 28.53 -10.84 7.03
N GLU A 396 27.55 -10.07 6.56
CA GLU A 396 27.77 -8.99 5.60
C GLU A 396 27.69 -7.64 6.31
N SER A 397 28.44 -6.64 5.83
CA SER A 397 28.47 -5.30 6.41
C SER A 397 28.43 -4.21 5.35
N PHE A 398 27.97 -3.02 5.74
CA PHE A 398 27.75 -1.91 4.82
C PHE A 398 28.43 -0.65 5.34
N VAL A 399 29.21 -0.01 4.47
CA VAL A 399 29.77 1.32 4.73
C VAL A 399 29.04 2.32 3.86
N TYR A 400 28.68 3.44 4.48
CA TYR A 400 27.99 4.55 3.84
C TYR A 400 28.98 5.68 3.52
N ASP A 401 28.77 6.39 2.41
CA ASP A 401 29.45 7.67 2.18
C ASP A 401 28.97 8.73 3.20
N PRO A 402 29.60 9.92 3.27
CA PRO A 402 29.09 11.04 4.09
C PRO A 402 27.64 11.42 3.78
N SER A 403 27.12 11.01 2.62
CA SER A 403 25.72 11.21 2.27
C SER A 403 24.76 10.22 2.95
N SER A 404 25.18 9.10 3.53
CA SER A 404 24.28 7.97 3.82
C SER A 404 23.69 7.31 2.56
N ARG A 405 24.53 7.07 1.55
CA ARG A 405 24.30 6.15 0.41
C ARG A 405 25.25 4.96 0.59
N LYS A 406 24.80 3.74 0.28
CA LYS A 406 25.61 2.51 0.48
C LYS A 406 26.78 2.51 -0.52
N ALA A 407 27.97 2.90 -0.05
CA ALA A 407 29.17 3.05 -0.86
C ALA A 407 29.98 1.76 -0.96
N THR A 408 29.96 0.95 0.11
CA THR A 408 30.66 -0.33 0.17
C THR A 408 29.80 -1.39 0.85
N GLN A 409 29.92 -2.63 0.40
CA GLN A 409 29.36 -3.82 1.02
C GLN A 409 30.47 -4.86 1.14
N THR A 410 30.75 -5.34 2.36
CA THR A 410 31.50 -6.58 2.55
C THR A 410 30.51 -7.73 2.52
N THR A 411 30.68 -8.67 1.60
CA THR A 411 29.80 -9.82 1.40
C THR A 411 30.12 -10.96 2.37
N ARG A 412 29.25 -11.98 2.42
CA ARG A 412 29.29 -13.07 3.42
C ARG A 412 30.57 -13.93 3.38
N ASP A 413 31.29 -13.85 2.28
CA ASP A 413 32.58 -14.49 1.98
C ASP A 413 33.80 -13.61 2.29
N GLY A 414 33.60 -12.41 2.87
CA GLY A 414 34.64 -11.42 3.15
C GLY A 414 35.09 -10.59 1.95
N ARG A 415 34.55 -10.83 0.74
CA ARG A 415 34.84 -9.99 -0.43
C ARG A 415 34.15 -8.63 -0.32
N THR A 416 34.58 -7.67 -1.15
CA THR A 416 34.08 -6.29 -1.11
C THR A 416 33.48 -5.89 -2.45
N VAL A 417 32.29 -5.28 -2.40
CA VAL A 417 31.60 -4.66 -3.54
C VAL A 417 31.47 -3.16 -3.28
N THR A 418 32.07 -2.34 -4.13
CA THR A 418 31.98 -0.88 -4.06
C THR A 418 30.93 -0.34 -5.05
N ARG A 419 30.33 0.80 -4.71
CA ARG A 419 29.32 1.50 -5.50
C ARG A 419 29.66 2.97 -5.59
N GLN A 420 30.05 3.41 -6.78
CA GLN A 420 30.36 4.80 -7.10
C GLN A 420 29.12 5.51 -7.64
N LEU A 421 28.93 6.77 -7.26
CA LEU A 421 27.72 7.54 -7.52
C LEU A 421 28.10 8.92 -8.06
N ASN A 422 27.47 9.33 -9.17
CA ASN A 422 27.80 10.57 -9.85
C ASN A 422 27.38 11.83 -9.03
N ALA A 423 27.67 13.01 -9.56
CA ALA A 423 27.37 14.29 -8.90
C ALA A 423 25.88 14.52 -8.59
N ASN A 424 24.97 13.95 -9.39
CA ASN A 424 23.52 13.99 -9.15
C ASN A 424 23.07 12.93 -8.12
N GLY A 425 23.93 11.94 -7.85
CA GLY A 425 23.73 10.86 -6.91
C GLY A 425 23.06 9.62 -7.48
N HIS A 426 23.03 9.49 -8.80
CA HIS A 426 22.67 8.26 -9.49
C HIS A 426 23.84 7.26 -9.43
N LEU A 427 23.54 5.97 -9.61
CA LEU A 427 24.56 4.92 -9.64
C LEU A 427 25.39 5.02 -10.93
N GLU A 428 26.71 4.92 -10.81
CA GLU A 428 27.67 5.17 -11.90
C GLU A 428 28.62 3.99 -12.13
N GLU A 429 29.09 3.33 -11.05
CA GLU A 429 29.83 2.07 -11.14
C GLU A 429 29.47 1.15 -9.96
N ILE A 430 29.21 -0.13 -10.23
CA ILE A 430 29.37 -1.24 -9.27
C ILE A 430 30.70 -1.93 -9.61
N ARG A 431 31.54 -2.20 -8.61
CA ARG A 431 32.81 -2.92 -8.79
C ARG A 431 32.98 -3.99 -7.72
N TRP A 432 33.40 -5.17 -8.13
CA TRP A 432 33.60 -6.34 -7.27
C TRP A 432 35.09 -6.58 -6.95
N ALA A 433 35.35 -7.49 -6.00
CA ALA A 433 36.68 -7.73 -5.45
C ALA A 433 37.69 -8.39 -6.42
N ASP A 434 37.21 -8.99 -7.51
CA ASP A 434 38.04 -9.50 -8.62
C ASP A 434 38.46 -8.39 -9.61
N GLY A 435 37.97 -7.15 -9.42
CA GLY A 435 38.21 -6.03 -10.30
C GLY A 435 37.18 -5.86 -11.42
N SER A 436 36.24 -6.81 -11.57
CA SER A 436 35.12 -6.68 -12.51
C SER A 436 34.20 -5.51 -12.12
N SER A 437 33.49 -4.95 -13.10
CA SER A 437 32.61 -3.81 -12.87
C SER A 437 31.48 -3.68 -13.89
N VAL A 438 30.33 -3.19 -13.43
CA VAL A 438 29.22 -2.66 -14.23
C VAL A 438 29.20 -1.15 -14.09
N ARG A 439 29.13 -0.43 -15.20
CA ARG A 439 29.00 1.04 -15.27
C ARG A 439 27.64 1.41 -15.81
N LEU A 440 27.07 2.50 -15.29
CA LEU A 440 25.77 3.03 -15.69
C LEU A 440 25.90 4.53 -15.98
N GLU A 441 25.58 4.92 -17.20
CA GLU A 441 25.50 6.32 -17.62
C GLU A 441 24.04 6.76 -17.44
N ILE A 442 23.78 7.60 -16.45
CA ILE A 442 22.42 7.98 -16.05
C ILE A 442 22.23 9.50 -16.14
N THR A 443 21.24 9.93 -16.93
CA THR A 443 20.91 11.34 -17.19
C THR A 443 20.69 12.15 -15.89
N PRO A 444 20.74 13.49 -15.96
CA PRO A 444 20.23 14.35 -14.88
C PRO A 444 18.73 14.15 -14.56
N SER A 445 17.94 13.55 -15.47
CA SER A 445 16.53 13.18 -15.26
C SER A 445 16.32 11.77 -14.69
N GLY A 446 17.40 10.98 -14.49
CA GLY A 446 17.33 9.64 -13.88
C GLY A 446 17.07 8.49 -14.86
N ARG A 447 17.19 8.73 -16.18
CA ARG A 447 17.12 7.69 -17.23
C ARG A 447 18.48 7.07 -17.49
N LEU A 448 18.50 5.83 -17.95
CA LEU A 448 19.72 5.10 -18.30
C LEU A 448 20.06 5.35 -19.77
N ASP A 449 21.10 6.12 -20.05
CA ASP A 449 21.60 6.34 -21.42
C ASP A 449 22.46 5.16 -21.89
N ALA A 450 23.25 4.56 -20.98
CA ALA A 450 24.01 3.34 -21.28
C ALA A 450 24.33 2.52 -20.03
N ALA A 451 24.57 1.22 -20.22
CA ALA A 451 25.13 0.31 -19.22
C ALA A 451 26.26 -0.51 -19.85
N SER A 452 27.40 -0.68 -19.17
CA SER A 452 28.53 -1.45 -19.73
C SER A 452 29.28 -2.28 -18.70
N ASN A 453 29.82 -3.42 -19.13
CA ASN A 453 30.72 -4.28 -18.37
C ASN A 453 31.90 -4.70 -19.27
N ALA A 454 32.68 -5.71 -18.87
CA ALA A 454 33.80 -6.22 -19.66
C ALA A 454 33.40 -7.07 -20.90
N GLN A 455 32.11 -7.38 -21.06
CA GLN A 455 31.58 -8.31 -22.06
C GLN A 455 30.69 -7.60 -23.10
N ALA A 456 29.95 -6.56 -22.71
CA ALA A 456 29.15 -5.73 -23.61
C ALA A 456 28.97 -4.28 -23.12
N HIS A 457 28.65 -3.41 -24.08
CA HIS A 457 28.08 -2.09 -23.87
C HIS A 457 26.66 -2.10 -24.43
N THR A 458 25.71 -1.65 -23.61
CA THR A 458 24.29 -1.51 -23.91
C THR A 458 23.95 -0.02 -23.94
N ALA A 459 23.51 0.51 -25.07
CA ALA A 459 23.16 1.92 -25.25
C ALA A 459 21.65 2.10 -25.48
N TYR A 460 21.12 3.23 -25.01
CA TYR A 460 19.72 3.62 -25.11
C TYR A 460 19.59 4.99 -25.79
N THR A 461 18.49 5.22 -26.51
CA THR A 461 18.09 6.57 -26.94
C THR A 461 16.63 6.81 -26.62
N TYR A 462 16.26 8.06 -26.37
CA TYR A 462 14.91 8.47 -26.00
C TYR A 462 14.33 9.47 -27.00
N ASP A 463 13.01 9.59 -27.04
CA ASP A 463 12.31 10.67 -27.76
C ASP A 463 12.08 11.92 -26.88
N ALA A 464 11.40 12.92 -27.44
CA ALA A 464 11.13 14.20 -26.76
C ALA A 464 10.06 14.10 -25.64
N GLU A 465 9.36 12.98 -25.53
CA GLU A 465 8.44 12.65 -24.45
C GLU A 465 9.08 11.69 -23.43
N ASP A 466 10.41 11.56 -23.45
CA ASP A 466 11.24 10.72 -22.58
C ASP A 466 10.98 9.20 -22.71
N ARG A 467 10.32 8.73 -23.78
CA ARG A 467 10.07 7.31 -24.05
C ARG A 467 11.24 6.66 -24.78
N LEU A 468 11.44 5.36 -24.58
CA LEU A 468 12.57 4.59 -25.12
C LEU A 468 12.44 4.44 -26.65
N ARG A 469 13.30 5.11 -27.41
CA ARG A 469 13.27 5.10 -28.89
C ARG A 469 14.11 3.98 -29.49
N SER A 470 15.22 3.60 -28.85
CA SER A 470 16.03 2.44 -29.25
C SER A 470 16.86 1.89 -28.10
N GLU A 471 17.13 0.58 -28.12
CA GLU A 471 18.21 -0.03 -27.34
C GLU A 471 19.15 -0.85 -28.22
N HIS A 472 20.42 -0.95 -27.84
CA HIS A 472 21.44 -1.64 -28.62
C HIS A 472 22.47 -2.30 -27.71
N THR A 473 22.77 -3.59 -27.91
CA THR A 473 23.76 -4.38 -27.14
C THR A 473 24.52 -5.29 -28.11
N GLY A 474 25.80 -4.99 -28.38
CA GLY A 474 26.61 -5.75 -29.34
C GLY A 474 25.99 -5.72 -30.75
N GLU A 475 25.59 -6.88 -31.28
CA GLU A 475 24.91 -6.99 -32.60
C GLU A 475 23.37 -6.84 -32.48
N ALA A 476 22.82 -6.89 -31.27
CA ALA A 476 21.39 -6.75 -31.03
C ALA A 476 21.01 -5.27 -31.02
N GLY A 477 20.19 -4.83 -31.96
CA GLY A 477 19.61 -3.49 -31.98
C GLY A 477 18.09 -3.58 -32.06
N PHE A 478 17.40 -2.68 -31.37
CA PHE A 478 15.95 -2.61 -31.36
C PHE A 478 15.49 -1.15 -31.42
N THR A 479 14.46 -0.87 -32.21
CA THR A 479 13.81 0.45 -32.28
C THR A 479 12.32 0.33 -32.01
N TYR A 480 11.77 1.37 -31.38
CA TYR A 480 10.40 1.40 -30.86
C TYR A 480 9.62 2.56 -31.49
N GLU A 481 8.38 2.29 -31.90
CA GLU A 481 7.42 3.29 -32.38
C GLU A 481 6.24 3.36 -31.39
N TYR A 482 5.81 4.57 -31.01
CA TYR A 482 4.70 4.80 -30.07
C TYR A 482 3.55 5.58 -30.71
N ASP A 483 2.32 5.33 -30.26
CA ASP A 483 1.19 6.22 -30.53
C ASP A 483 1.15 7.45 -29.60
N LYS A 484 0.15 8.32 -29.79
CA LYS A 484 -0.01 9.55 -28.99
C LYS A 484 -0.32 9.29 -27.52
N ALA A 485 -0.81 8.10 -27.15
CA ALA A 485 -1.01 7.68 -25.77
C ALA A 485 0.24 7.00 -25.17
N GLY A 486 1.35 6.91 -25.93
CA GLY A 486 2.59 6.28 -25.49
C GLY A 486 2.56 4.75 -25.55
N ARG A 487 1.58 4.15 -26.25
CA ARG A 487 1.47 2.69 -26.40
C ARG A 487 2.39 2.23 -27.53
N LEU A 488 3.12 1.13 -27.31
CA LEU A 488 4.10 0.60 -28.27
C LEU A 488 3.39 0.02 -29.51
N ILE A 489 3.46 0.69 -30.65
CA ILE A 489 2.82 0.24 -31.90
C ILE A 489 3.76 -0.52 -32.84
N ALA A 490 5.08 -0.40 -32.67
CA ALA A 490 6.03 -1.28 -33.36
C ALA A 490 7.34 -1.50 -32.60
N LEU A 491 7.91 -2.68 -32.79
CA LEU A 491 9.25 -3.09 -32.39
C LEU A 491 9.99 -3.63 -33.62
N THR A 492 11.09 -3.01 -34.01
CA THR A 492 11.93 -3.48 -35.13
C THR A 492 13.28 -3.97 -34.62
N SER A 493 13.74 -5.13 -35.07
CA SER A 493 15.04 -5.69 -34.71
C SER A 493 16.10 -5.44 -35.79
N SER A 494 17.37 -5.33 -35.39
CA SER A 494 18.55 -5.32 -36.28
C SER A 494 18.63 -6.54 -37.21
N ARG A 495 17.88 -7.61 -36.91
CA ARG A 495 17.76 -8.83 -37.72
C ARG A 495 16.77 -8.71 -38.89
N GLY A 496 16.03 -7.60 -38.99
CA GLY A 496 15.11 -7.25 -40.08
C GLY A 496 13.62 -7.41 -39.74
N THR A 497 13.29 -8.23 -38.74
CA THR A 497 11.90 -8.44 -38.33
C THR A 497 11.31 -7.22 -37.62
N THR A 498 10.10 -6.87 -38.05
CA THR A 498 9.25 -5.85 -37.40
C THR A 498 7.99 -6.51 -36.84
N VAL A 499 7.74 -6.31 -35.56
CA VAL A 499 6.50 -6.66 -34.88
C VAL A 499 5.65 -5.40 -34.75
N ARG A 500 4.36 -5.46 -35.12
CA ARG A 500 3.42 -4.33 -35.01
C ARG A 500 2.22 -4.68 -34.14
N TYR A 501 1.75 -3.71 -33.38
CA TYR A 501 0.67 -3.87 -32.39
C TYR A 501 -0.47 -2.89 -32.66
N GLU A 502 -1.71 -3.38 -32.60
CA GLU A 502 -2.93 -2.56 -32.66
C GLU A 502 -3.71 -2.76 -31.35
N TYR A 503 -4.36 -1.71 -30.84
CA TYR A 503 -4.98 -1.69 -29.50
C TYR A 503 -6.44 -1.25 -29.55
N ASP A 504 -7.22 -1.70 -28.56
CA ASP A 504 -8.57 -1.18 -28.29
C ASP A 504 -8.49 0.25 -27.67
N PRO A 505 -9.65 0.93 -27.50
CA PRO A 505 -9.70 2.23 -26.82
C PRO A 505 -9.27 2.25 -25.34
N ASP A 506 -9.17 1.10 -24.67
CA ASP A 506 -8.70 0.99 -23.28
C ASP A 506 -7.18 0.72 -23.20
N GLY A 507 -6.53 0.34 -24.32
CA GLY A 507 -5.11 -0.04 -24.36
C GLY A 507 -4.83 -1.55 -24.29
N LYS A 508 -5.83 -2.41 -24.54
CA LYS A 508 -5.64 -3.87 -24.69
C LYS A 508 -5.18 -4.19 -26.13
N PRO A 509 -4.16 -5.04 -26.36
CA PRO A 509 -3.75 -5.42 -27.72
C PRO A 509 -4.84 -6.22 -28.45
N LEU A 510 -5.37 -5.69 -29.55
CA LEU A 510 -6.30 -6.40 -30.44
C LEU A 510 -5.59 -7.23 -31.51
N CYS A 511 -4.37 -6.83 -31.88
CA CYS A 511 -3.65 -7.40 -33.01
C CYS A 511 -2.14 -7.39 -32.77
N VAL A 512 -1.46 -8.48 -33.16
CA VAL A 512 -0.01 -8.56 -33.30
C VAL A 512 0.33 -9.05 -34.71
N ARG A 513 1.18 -8.33 -35.43
CA ARG A 513 1.59 -8.69 -36.80
C ARG A 513 3.10 -8.82 -36.89
N ALA A 514 3.58 -9.93 -37.44
CA ALA A 514 4.99 -10.23 -37.67
C ALA A 514 5.12 -11.28 -38.79
N TRP A 515 6.23 -11.27 -39.54
CA TRP A 515 6.53 -12.26 -40.60
C TRP A 515 5.40 -12.47 -41.64
N GLY A 516 4.58 -11.45 -41.91
CA GLY A 516 3.39 -11.54 -42.76
C GLY A 516 2.18 -12.28 -42.15
N LYS A 517 2.32 -12.84 -40.94
CA LYS A 517 1.22 -13.44 -40.16
C LYS A 517 0.54 -12.38 -39.29
N THR A 518 -0.64 -12.74 -38.75
CA THR A 518 -1.42 -11.90 -37.84
C THR A 518 -2.00 -12.77 -36.73
N ILE A 519 -1.91 -12.27 -35.50
CA ILE A 519 -2.51 -12.83 -34.29
C ILE A 519 -3.55 -11.83 -33.80
N SER A 520 -4.84 -12.19 -33.81
CA SER A 520 -5.92 -11.31 -33.31
C SER A 520 -6.42 -11.77 -31.95
N LEU A 521 -6.72 -10.82 -31.06
CA LEU A 521 -7.25 -11.06 -29.73
C LEU A 521 -8.64 -10.44 -29.57
N GLU A 522 -9.55 -11.20 -28.97
CA GLU A 522 -10.90 -10.79 -28.61
C GLU A 522 -11.06 -10.89 -27.09
N TYR A 523 -11.79 -9.97 -26.46
CA TYR A 523 -11.87 -9.83 -25.00
C TYR A 523 -13.28 -10.01 -24.47
N GLU A 524 -13.41 -10.65 -23.31
CA GLU A 524 -14.61 -10.63 -22.49
C GLU A 524 -14.90 -9.21 -22.00
N ALA A 525 -16.17 -8.94 -21.63
CA ALA A 525 -16.52 -7.72 -20.91
C ALA A 525 -15.70 -7.53 -19.62
N SER A 526 -15.34 -8.63 -18.94
CA SER A 526 -14.46 -8.65 -17.76
C SER A 526 -13.06 -8.03 -17.99
N GLY A 527 -12.63 -7.96 -19.26
CA GLY A 527 -11.30 -7.57 -19.67
C GLY A 527 -10.35 -8.75 -19.92
N ALA A 528 -10.71 -9.98 -19.56
CA ALA A 528 -9.91 -11.17 -19.87
C ALA A 528 -9.94 -11.50 -21.38
N ILE A 529 -8.92 -12.19 -21.91
CA ILE A 529 -8.90 -12.64 -23.32
C ILE A 529 -9.94 -13.74 -23.50
N GLN A 530 -10.95 -13.53 -24.34
CA GLN A 530 -11.93 -14.56 -24.68
C GLN A 530 -11.44 -15.47 -25.80
N ARG A 531 -10.69 -14.92 -26.77
CA ARG A 531 -10.25 -15.66 -27.95
C ARG A 531 -8.93 -15.13 -28.50
N LEU A 532 -8.07 -16.04 -28.96
CA LEU A 532 -6.90 -15.76 -29.78
C LEU A 532 -7.08 -16.47 -31.14
N ARG A 533 -6.67 -15.84 -32.24
CA ARG A 533 -6.62 -16.49 -33.56
C ARG A 533 -5.25 -16.30 -34.17
N TYR A 534 -4.63 -17.39 -34.62
CA TYR A 534 -3.36 -17.39 -35.33
C TYR A 534 -3.62 -17.71 -36.81
N GLY A 535 -3.66 -16.66 -37.63
CA GLY A 535 -4.14 -16.76 -39.01
C GLY A 535 -5.58 -17.33 -39.08
N ALA A 536 -5.83 -18.19 -40.06
CA ALA A 536 -7.08 -18.96 -40.19
C ALA A 536 -6.96 -20.41 -39.69
N ALA A 537 -5.77 -20.85 -39.31
CA ALA A 537 -5.46 -22.27 -39.09
C ALA A 537 -5.65 -22.73 -37.65
N VAL A 538 -5.43 -21.84 -36.66
CA VAL A 538 -5.56 -22.16 -35.23
C VAL A 538 -6.32 -21.07 -34.49
N ILE A 539 -7.29 -21.48 -33.67
CA ILE A 539 -8.09 -20.63 -32.79
C ILE A 539 -7.95 -21.18 -31.37
N GLU A 540 -7.67 -20.33 -30.38
CA GLU A 540 -7.82 -20.66 -28.97
C GLU A 540 -8.99 -19.86 -28.38
N GLU A 541 -9.96 -20.56 -27.79
CA GLU A 541 -11.04 -19.97 -27.00
C GLU A 541 -10.74 -20.18 -25.52
N GLN A 542 -11.00 -19.16 -24.70
CA GLN A 542 -10.75 -19.19 -23.25
C GLN A 542 -12.00 -18.72 -22.49
N GLU A 543 -12.25 -19.35 -21.34
CA GLU A 543 -13.23 -18.91 -20.36
C GLU A 543 -12.52 -18.64 -19.02
N HIS A 544 -13.09 -17.75 -18.21
CA HIS A 544 -12.51 -17.35 -16.93
C HIS A 544 -13.44 -17.61 -15.74
N ALA A 545 -12.84 -18.09 -14.65
CA ALA A 545 -13.43 -18.15 -13.33
C ALA A 545 -13.66 -16.73 -12.77
N ARG A 546 -14.47 -16.65 -11.70
CA ARG A 546 -15.03 -15.43 -11.11
C ARG A 546 -14.05 -14.26 -10.83
N PHE A 547 -12.76 -14.53 -10.60
CA PHE A 547 -11.72 -13.49 -10.40
C PHE A 547 -10.73 -13.33 -11.56
N GLY A 548 -11.00 -13.90 -12.74
CA GLY A 548 -10.17 -13.78 -13.94
C GLY A 548 -9.10 -14.87 -14.10
N ARG A 549 -9.03 -15.88 -13.20
CA ARG A 549 -8.25 -17.10 -13.45
C ARG A 549 -8.86 -17.87 -14.64
N ARG A 550 -8.06 -18.46 -15.53
CA ARG A 550 -8.59 -19.19 -16.70
C ARG A 550 -9.27 -20.51 -16.26
N SER A 551 -10.57 -20.66 -16.48
CA SER A 551 -11.32 -21.90 -16.18
C SER A 551 -11.32 -22.89 -17.36
N HIS A 552 -11.23 -22.40 -18.60
CA HIS A 552 -11.20 -23.23 -19.81
C HIS A 552 -10.20 -22.67 -20.82
N SER A 553 -9.49 -23.55 -21.52
CA SER A 553 -8.79 -23.27 -22.78
C SER A 553 -9.20 -24.35 -23.76
N ARG A 554 -9.56 -23.98 -24.99
CA ARG A 554 -9.82 -24.93 -26.07
C ARG A 554 -9.21 -24.42 -27.37
N VAL A 555 -8.32 -25.21 -27.94
CA VAL A 555 -7.71 -24.95 -29.25
C VAL A 555 -8.41 -25.78 -30.32
N THR A 556 -8.72 -25.15 -31.45
CA THR A 556 -9.29 -25.80 -32.61
C THR A 556 -8.55 -25.45 -33.91
N ASP A 557 -8.64 -26.34 -34.90
CA ASP A 557 -8.24 -26.05 -36.27
C ASP A 557 -9.29 -25.18 -36.99
N GLY A 558 -8.99 -24.75 -38.22
CA GLY A 558 -9.93 -24.02 -39.08
C GLY A 558 -11.22 -24.79 -39.44
N ASN A 559 -11.31 -26.09 -39.13
CA ASN A 559 -12.49 -26.94 -39.33
C ASN A 559 -13.24 -27.22 -38.00
N ASN A 560 -12.84 -26.58 -36.88
CA ASN A 560 -13.38 -26.77 -35.53
C ASN A 560 -13.06 -28.14 -34.87
N HIS A 561 -12.10 -28.91 -35.41
CA HIS A 561 -11.55 -30.08 -34.71
C HIS A 561 -10.75 -29.63 -33.48
N CYS A 562 -10.93 -30.31 -32.34
CA CYS A 562 -10.21 -29.97 -31.11
C CYS A 562 -8.76 -30.48 -31.15
N LEU A 563 -7.80 -29.57 -31.01
CA LEU A 563 -6.36 -29.85 -31.01
C LEU A 563 -5.77 -29.97 -29.59
N SER A 564 -6.36 -29.25 -28.63
CA SER A 564 -5.95 -29.22 -27.22
C SER A 564 -7.09 -28.63 -26.38
N GLU A 565 -7.31 -29.11 -25.16
CA GLU A 565 -8.32 -28.56 -24.25
C GLU A 565 -7.91 -28.71 -22.77
N GLN A 566 -7.89 -27.62 -22.00
CA GLN A 566 -7.72 -27.68 -20.54
C GLN A 566 -8.95 -27.16 -19.80
N ARG A 567 -9.32 -27.78 -18.68
CA ARG A 567 -10.32 -27.29 -17.73
C ARG A 567 -9.71 -27.21 -16.33
N TYR A 568 -9.84 -26.06 -15.69
CA TYR A 568 -9.22 -25.72 -14.41
C TYR A 568 -10.30 -25.55 -13.34
N ILE A 569 -10.19 -26.27 -12.23
CA ILE A 569 -11.13 -26.22 -11.10
C ILE A 569 -10.44 -25.60 -9.88
N TYR A 570 -11.05 -24.57 -9.31
CA TYR A 570 -10.51 -23.79 -8.21
C TYR A 570 -11.30 -23.99 -6.91
N ASP A 571 -10.64 -23.91 -5.75
CA ASP A 571 -11.30 -23.95 -4.44
C ASP A 571 -11.86 -22.58 -4.01
N ALA A 572 -12.50 -22.52 -2.84
CA ALA A 572 -13.14 -21.30 -2.34
C ALA A 572 -12.17 -20.12 -2.14
N CYS A 573 -10.87 -20.37 -1.95
CA CYS A 573 -9.86 -19.31 -1.90
C CYS A 573 -9.31 -18.94 -3.29
N GLU A 574 -9.51 -19.81 -4.30
CA GLU A 574 -9.01 -19.85 -5.68
C GLU A 574 -7.85 -20.85 -5.98
N ARG A 575 -7.48 -21.79 -5.09
CA ARG A 575 -6.36 -22.73 -5.37
C ARG A 575 -6.75 -23.72 -6.47
N LEU A 576 -5.86 -24.01 -7.43
CA LEU A 576 -6.12 -25.02 -8.46
C LEU A 576 -6.16 -26.42 -7.84
N ILE A 577 -7.34 -27.02 -7.67
CA ILE A 577 -7.53 -28.34 -7.06
C ILE A 577 -7.69 -29.47 -8.09
N ALA A 578 -8.10 -29.14 -9.32
CA ALA A 578 -8.07 -30.09 -10.42
C ALA A 578 -7.77 -29.41 -11.77
N LEU A 579 -7.05 -30.13 -12.64
CA LEU A 579 -6.81 -29.82 -14.04
C LEU A 579 -7.16 -31.05 -14.87
N TYR A 580 -8.08 -30.89 -15.82
CA TYR A 580 -8.32 -31.87 -16.87
C TYR A 580 -7.64 -31.36 -18.15
N ASP A 581 -6.74 -32.14 -18.73
CA ASP A 581 -6.01 -31.81 -19.96
C ASP A 581 -6.26 -32.86 -21.04
N ARG A 582 -6.70 -32.44 -22.23
CA ARG A 582 -7.00 -33.30 -23.38
C ARG A 582 -6.18 -32.86 -24.58
N GLN A 583 -5.04 -33.51 -24.74
CA GLN A 583 -4.07 -33.24 -25.81
C GLN A 583 -4.30 -34.08 -27.09
N SER A 584 -5.24 -35.02 -27.08
CA SER A 584 -5.75 -35.73 -28.28
C SER A 584 -7.25 -36.03 -28.11
N PRO A 585 -7.97 -36.44 -29.18
CA PRO A 585 -9.39 -36.79 -29.06
C PRO A 585 -9.69 -37.98 -28.12
N GLU A 586 -8.68 -38.79 -27.78
CA GLU A 586 -8.85 -40.17 -27.32
C GLU A 586 -8.98 -40.33 -25.80
N ALA A 587 -8.34 -39.46 -25.01
CA ALA A 587 -8.39 -39.53 -23.55
C ALA A 587 -8.13 -38.17 -22.88
N TRP A 588 -8.78 -37.96 -21.73
CA TRP A 588 -8.41 -36.91 -20.77
C TRP A 588 -7.30 -37.41 -19.84
N LEU A 589 -6.38 -36.51 -19.51
CA LEU A 589 -5.46 -36.61 -18.38
C LEU A 589 -6.07 -35.79 -17.22
N GLU A 590 -6.48 -36.46 -16.16
CA GLU A 590 -6.94 -35.80 -14.93
C GLU A 590 -5.76 -35.65 -13.96
N ARG A 591 -5.60 -34.45 -13.43
CA ARG A 591 -4.60 -34.11 -12.40
C ARG A 591 -5.31 -33.43 -11.23
N SER A 592 -5.20 -34.00 -10.04
CA SER A 592 -5.78 -33.42 -8.81
C SER A 592 -4.67 -33.01 -7.84
N PHE A 593 -4.89 -31.90 -7.15
CA PHE A 593 -3.90 -31.25 -6.31
C PHE A 593 -4.44 -31.08 -4.88
N THR A 594 -3.58 -31.31 -3.90
CA THR A 594 -3.87 -31.03 -2.49
C THR A 594 -2.76 -30.16 -1.90
N TYR A 595 -3.12 -29.23 -1.04
CA TYR A 595 -2.22 -28.25 -0.44
C TYR A 595 -2.28 -28.33 1.08
N ASP A 596 -1.24 -27.86 1.76
CA ASP A 596 -1.33 -27.57 3.20
C ASP A 596 -2.04 -26.23 3.46
N GLN A 597 -2.22 -25.89 4.74
CA GLN A 597 -2.89 -24.65 5.14
C GLN A 597 -2.11 -23.40 4.66
N GLY A 598 -0.78 -23.50 4.52
CA GLY A 598 0.11 -22.51 3.90
C GLY A 598 0.00 -22.43 2.37
N SER A 599 -0.91 -23.21 1.76
CA SER A 599 -1.08 -23.36 0.32
C SER A 599 0.13 -23.94 -0.43
N ARG A 600 1.04 -24.62 0.25
CA ARG A 600 2.16 -25.33 -0.41
C ARG A 600 1.66 -26.67 -0.95
N LEU A 601 2.10 -27.08 -2.15
CA LEU A 601 1.58 -28.27 -2.83
C LEU A 601 2.01 -29.56 -2.12
N VAL A 602 1.10 -30.27 -1.44
CA VAL A 602 1.37 -31.49 -0.67
C VAL A 602 1.25 -32.77 -1.51
N SER A 603 0.39 -32.79 -2.53
CA SER A 603 0.29 -33.93 -3.44
C SER A 603 -0.28 -33.55 -4.79
N GLU A 604 0.24 -34.20 -5.82
CA GLU A 604 -0.32 -34.29 -7.16
C GLU A 604 -0.70 -35.74 -7.43
N ARG A 605 -1.93 -36.01 -7.89
CA ARG A 605 -2.32 -37.31 -8.44
C ARG A 605 -2.67 -37.18 -9.91
N VAL A 606 -2.21 -38.11 -10.72
CA VAL A 606 -2.35 -38.13 -12.19
C VAL A 606 -3.04 -39.42 -12.62
N GLN A 607 -4.07 -39.31 -13.46
CA GLN A 607 -4.81 -40.45 -14.01
C GLN A 607 -5.13 -40.21 -15.50
N GLN A 608 -5.00 -41.25 -16.33
CA GLN A 608 -5.36 -41.20 -17.74
C GLN A 608 -6.33 -42.35 -18.06
N GLY A 609 -7.62 -42.03 -18.17
CA GLY A 609 -8.69 -43.04 -18.34
C GLY A 609 -8.63 -44.14 -17.26
N ASN A 610 -8.53 -45.39 -17.70
CA ASN A 610 -8.48 -46.58 -16.84
C ASN A 610 -7.05 -47.02 -16.45
N GLN A 611 -6.01 -46.22 -16.73
CA GLN A 611 -4.65 -46.53 -16.30
C GLN A 611 -4.47 -46.39 -14.77
N SER A 612 -3.47 -47.06 -14.21
CA SER A 612 -3.13 -46.95 -12.79
C SER A 612 -2.78 -45.50 -12.42
N GLN A 613 -3.47 -44.96 -11.42
CA GLN A 613 -3.23 -43.62 -10.89
C GLN A 613 -1.80 -43.49 -10.35
N GLN A 614 -1.07 -42.48 -10.81
CA GLN A 614 0.23 -42.10 -10.26
C GLN A 614 0.00 -41.03 -9.18
N SER A 615 0.77 -41.07 -8.08
CA SER A 615 0.69 -40.07 -7.01
C SER A 615 2.09 -39.63 -6.59
N ILE A 616 2.29 -38.32 -6.55
CA ILE A 616 3.49 -37.68 -6.04
C ILE A 616 3.11 -36.98 -4.73
N HIS A 617 3.97 -37.11 -3.71
CA HIS A 617 3.79 -36.51 -2.40
C HIS A 617 4.96 -35.59 -2.06
N HIS A 618 4.65 -34.51 -1.36
CA HIS A 618 5.61 -33.51 -0.91
C HIS A 618 5.43 -33.27 0.58
N ALA A 619 6.52 -33.00 1.28
CA ALA A 619 6.48 -32.61 2.69
C ALA A 619 7.42 -31.44 2.93
N TYR A 620 7.01 -30.57 3.86
CA TYR A 620 7.68 -29.32 4.18
C TYR A 620 8.10 -29.29 5.64
N ASP A 621 9.23 -28.64 5.94
CA ASP A 621 9.54 -28.25 7.32
C ASP A 621 8.77 -26.99 7.75
N ALA A 622 8.97 -26.57 9.01
CA ALA A 622 8.29 -25.40 9.56
C ALA A 622 8.62 -24.07 8.85
N ASN A 623 9.72 -23.96 8.10
CA ASN A 623 10.06 -22.75 7.32
C ASN A 623 9.69 -22.89 5.82
N GLY A 624 9.17 -24.05 5.40
CA GLY A 624 8.76 -24.34 4.03
C GLY A 624 9.82 -25.00 3.15
N ASN A 625 10.89 -25.57 3.74
CA ASN A 625 11.85 -26.35 2.97
C ASN A 625 11.24 -27.68 2.50
N LEU A 626 11.32 -27.98 1.21
CA LEU A 626 10.81 -29.21 0.58
C LEU A 626 11.69 -30.42 0.98
N ILE A 627 11.41 -31.02 2.14
CA ILE A 627 12.20 -32.12 2.74
C ILE A 627 11.91 -33.50 2.13
N LEU A 628 10.79 -33.65 1.42
CA LEU A 628 10.43 -34.86 0.68
C LEU A 628 9.86 -34.49 -0.70
N ASP A 629 10.36 -35.12 -1.75
CA ASP A 629 9.92 -34.97 -3.13
C ASP A 629 9.65 -36.35 -3.76
N GLY A 630 8.40 -36.80 -3.75
CA GLY A 630 8.03 -38.18 -4.07
C GLY A 630 8.62 -39.14 -3.03
N SER A 631 9.56 -39.97 -3.46
CA SER A 631 10.38 -40.82 -2.58
C SER A 631 11.70 -40.17 -2.14
N VAL A 632 12.11 -39.06 -2.77
CA VAL A 632 13.43 -38.46 -2.58
C VAL A 632 13.45 -37.58 -1.33
N ARG A 633 14.21 -37.99 -0.31
CA ARG A 633 14.48 -37.17 0.87
C ARG A 633 15.57 -36.14 0.59
N ARG A 634 15.46 -34.97 1.23
CA ARG A 634 16.33 -33.81 1.04
C ARG A 634 16.69 -33.21 2.41
N GLN A 635 17.95 -32.86 2.61
CA GLN A 635 18.42 -32.14 3.80
C GLN A 635 18.65 -30.65 3.47
N PHE A 636 18.53 -29.76 4.46
CA PHE A 636 18.66 -28.32 4.27
C PHE A 636 19.63 -27.71 5.27
N GLY A 637 20.58 -26.92 4.78
CA GLY A 637 21.53 -26.19 5.62
C GLY A 637 20.89 -24.98 6.31
N PRO A 638 21.67 -24.25 7.14
CA PRO A 638 21.19 -23.14 7.97
C PRO A 638 20.63 -21.95 7.18
N MET A 639 20.97 -21.79 5.90
CA MET A 639 20.54 -20.69 5.03
C MET A 639 19.32 -21.02 4.16
N ASP A 640 18.66 -22.15 4.49
CA ASP A 640 17.55 -22.77 3.76
C ASP A 640 17.95 -23.33 2.38
N GLU A 641 19.24 -23.68 2.22
CA GLU A 641 19.82 -24.24 1.00
C GLU A 641 19.73 -25.78 0.96
N PRO A 642 19.22 -26.40 -0.13
CA PRO A 642 19.19 -27.86 -0.29
C PRO A 642 20.59 -28.49 -0.29
N ARG A 643 20.95 -29.25 0.75
CA ARG A 643 22.25 -29.92 0.89
C ARG A 643 22.29 -31.36 0.35
N SER A 644 21.15 -31.98 0.08
CA SER A 644 21.10 -33.28 -0.61
C SER A 644 19.85 -33.45 -1.48
N HIS A 645 19.97 -34.31 -2.50
CA HIS A 645 18.87 -34.84 -3.29
C HIS A 645 19.05 -36.36 -3.40
N GLY A 646 18.36 -37.11 -2.55
CA GLY A 646 18.68 -38.53 -2.33
C GLY A 646 20.09 -38.66 -1.75
N ASP A 647 20.88 -39.57 -2.31
CA ASP A 647 22.26 -39.81 -1.90
C ASP A 647 23.26 -38.77 -2.47
N PHE A 648 22.85 -37.92 -3.43
CA PHE A 648 23.72 -36.89 -3.99
C PHE A 648 23.84 -35.69 -3.04
N ARG A 649 25.08 -35.36 -2.65
CA ARG A 649 25.42 -34.16 -1.87
C ARG A 649 25.57 -32.93 -2.77
N ILE A 650 24.81 -31.89 -2.47
CA ILE A 650 24.83 -30.60 -3.19
C ILE A 650 25.79 -29.65 -2.46
N GLU A 651 26.64 -28.95 -3.22
CA GLU A 651 27.67 -28.06 -2.68
C GLU A 651 27.46 -26.61 -3.10
N TYR A 652 27.97 -25.69 -2.28
CA TYR A 652 27.73 -24.25 -2.36
C TYR A 652 28.99 -23.49 -1.99
N ASP A 653 29.16 -22.30 -2.56
CA ASP A 653 30.12 -21.31 -2.10
C ASP A 653 29.67 -20.59 -0.80
N ALA A 654 30.50 -19.67 -0.29
CA ALA A 654 30.20 -18.87 0.89
C ALA A 654 29.12 -17.78 0.67
N LEU A 655 28.76 -17.47 -0.58
CA LEU A 655 27.66 -16.56 -0.91
C LEU A 655 26.30 -17.28 -0.95
N GLY A 656 26.29 -18.60 -1.09
CA GLY A 656 25.06 -19.41 -1.21
C GLY A 656 24.69 -19.67 -2.66
N GLN A 657 25.69 -19.81 -3.53
CA GLN A 657 25.56 -20.16 -4.94
C GLN A 657 26.03 -21.60 -5.10
N VAL A 658 25.24 -22.43 -5.80
CA VAL A 658 25.55 -23.85 -6.01
C VAL A 658 26.85 -23.99 -6.81
N THR A 659 27.77 -24.81 -6.31
CA THR A 659 29.01 -25.17 -7.02
C THR A 659 28.99 -26.58 -7.60
N ARG A 660 28.12 -27.46 -7.08
CA ARG A 660 28.02 -28.87 -7.50
C ARG A 660 26.61 -29.41 -7.27
N LEU A 661 25.97 -29.97 -8.30
CA LEU A 661 24.59 -30.50 -8.25
C LEU A 661 24.36 -31.67 -9.22
N PRO A 662 23.29 -32.47 -9.06
CA PRO A 662 22.90 -33.45 -10.07
C PRO A 662 22.15 -32.79 -11.23
N GLY A 663 22.37 -33.30 -12.44
CA GLY A 663 21.66 -32.94 -13.67
C GLY A 663 21.08 -34.17 -14.39
N PRO A 664 20.50 -34.01 -15.59
CA PRO A 664 19.84 -35.10 -16.33
C PRO A 664 20.82 -36.13 -16.92
N HIS A 665 22.08 -35.74 -17.12
CA HIS A 665 23.12 -36.56 -17.77
C HIS A 665 24.28 -36.94 -16.85
N GLY A 666 24.16 -36.67 -15.55
CA GLY A 666 25.19 -36.92 -14.55
C GLY A 666 25.37 -35.73 -13.61
N GLU A 667 26.61 -35.50 -13.21
CA GLU A 667 27.00 -34.37 -12.35
C GLU A 667 27.15 -33.07 -13.15
N LEU A 668 26.83 -31.95 -12.49
CA LEU A 668 27.07 -30.59 -12.96
C LEU A 668 27.98 -29.87 -11.95
N GLU A 669 29.11 -29.35 -12.42
CA GLU A 669 29.94 -28.38 -11.68
C GLU A 669 29.64 -26.95 -12.17
N CYS A 670 29.57 -25.98 -11.26
CA CYS A 670 29.22 -24.60 -11.57
C CYS A 670 30.23 -23.60 -10.97
N ARG A 671 30.72 -22.65 -11.79
CA ARG A 671 31.51 -21.49 -11.34
C ARG A 671 30.72 -20.22 -11.62
N HIS A 672 30.52 -19.43 -10.57
CA HIS A 672 29.82 -18.16 -10.65
C HIS A 672 30.81 -17.00 -10.74
N ASN A 673 30.43 -15.96 -11.49
CA ASN A 673 31.12 -14.68 -11.57
C ASN A 673 30.94 -13.89 -10.26
N ALA A 674 31.75 -12.86 -10.03
CA ALA A 674 31.68 -12.09 -8.78
C ALA A 674 30.35 -11.30 -8.61
N ASP A 675 29.61 -11.06 -9.69
CA ASP A 675 28.27 -10.47 -9.68
C ASP A 675 27.14 -11.46 -9.30
N GLY A 676 27.43 -12.76 -9.26
CA GLY A 676 26.48 -13.83 -8.97
C GLY A 676 25.85 -14.49 -10.20
N THR A 677 26.26 -14.12 -11.42
CA THR A 677 25.86 -14.84 -12.65
C THR A 677 26.65 -16.14 -12.82
N LEU A 678 26.07 -17.15 -13.48
CA LEU A 678 26.76 -18.41 -13.78
C LEU A 678 27.73 -18.21 -14.95
N GLY A 679 29.04 -18.26 -14.72
CA GLY A 679 30.06 -17.97 -15.74
C GLY A 679 30.56 -19.20 -16.49
N GLU A 680 30.84 -20.28 -15.77
CA GLU A 680 31.28 -21.57 -16.33
C GLU A 680 30.42 -22.70 -15.73
N LEU A 681 30.04 -23.67 -16.55
CA LEU A 681 29.37 -24.90 -16.13
C LEU A 681 30.01 -26.10 -16.84
N GLN A 682 30.30 -27.17 -16.10
CA GLN A 682 30.80 -28.42 -16.67
C GLN A 682 29.73 -29.51 -16.55
N ALA A 683 29.37 -30.12 -17.67
CA ALA A 683 28.33 -31.15 -17.80
C ALA A 683 28.83 -32.26 -18.73
N SER A 684 28.76 -33.53 -18.30
CA SER A 684 29.13 -34.69 -19.13
C SER A 684 30.55 -34.63 -19.75
N GLY A 685 31.47 -33.90 -19.12
CA GLY A 685 32.83 -33.63 -19.64
C GLY A 685 32.96 -32.43 -20.59
N VAL A 686 31.85 -31.84 -21.03
CA VAL A 686 31.80 -30.60 -21.83
C VAL A 686 31.80 -29.38 -20.91
N ARG A 687 32.48 -28.30 -21.30
CA ARG A 687 32.52 -27.03 -20.57
C ARG A 687 31.75 -25.94 -21.32
N TRP A 688 30.64 -25.51 -20.74
CA TRP A 688 29.89 -24.33 -21.15
C TRP A 688 30.45 -23.06 -20.50
N ASN A 689 30.54 -22.00 -21.29
CA ASN A 689 30.90 -20.65 -20.86
C ASN A 689 29.76 -19.70 -21.23
N TYR A 690 29.39 -18.80 -20.33
CA TYR A 690 28.28 -17.87 -20.51
C TYR A 690 28.75 -16.42 -20.37
N THR A 691 28.16 -15.52 -21.17
CA THR A 691 28.41 -14.07 -21.03
C THR A 691 27.11 -13.29 -20.91
N TYR A 692 27.17 -12.16 -20.23
CA TYR A 692 26.03 -11.33 -19.83
C TYR A 692 26.32 -9.87 -20.15
N ASP A 693 25.29 -9.12 -20.52
CA ASP A 693 25.40 -7.67 -20.58
C ASP A 693 25.42 -7.03 -19.19
N ALA A 694 25.56 -5.71 -19.15
CA ALA A 694 25.63 -4.93 -17.91
C ALA A 694 24.32 -4.91 -17.10
N LEU A 695 23.24 -5.49 -17.63
CA LEU A 695 21.96 -5.68 -16.93
C LEU A 695 21.76 -7.14 -16.46
N GLY A 696 22.77 -8.01 -16.65
CA GLY A 696 22.69 -9.42 -16.29
C GLY A 696 21.89 -10.27 -17.27
N ARG A 697 21.57 -9.76 -18.48
CA ARG A 697 20.91 -10.56 -19.53
C ARG A 697 21.95 -11.39 -20.25
N ARG A 698 21.78 -12.71 -20.30
CA ARG A 698 22.71 -13.62 -21.00
C ARG A 698 22.74 -13.32 -22.50
N ILE A 699 23.89 -12.91 -23.03
CA ILE A 699 24.10 -12.58 -24.45
C ILE A 699 24.76 -13.71 -25.24
N THR A 700 25.56 -14.58 -24.61
CA THR A 700 26.06 -15.82 -25.24
C THR A 700 26.09 -17.04 -24.31
N ALA A 701 26.10 -18.22 -24.92
CA ALA A 701 26.48 -19.50 -24.31
C ALA A 701 27.33 -20.30 -25.31
N THR A 702 28.48 -20.86 -24.90
CA THR A 702 29.37 -21.61 -25.82
C THR A 702 30.07 -22.81 -25.17
N ASP A 703 30.12 -23.93 -25.89
CA ASP A 703 30.92 -25.12 -25.53
C ASP A 703 32.32 -25.13 -26.19
N GLY A 704 32.65 -24.07 -26.94
CA GLY A 704 33.88 -23.96 -27.72
C GLY A 704 33.81 -24.54 -29.14
N GLN A 705 32.69 -25.18 -29.52
CA GLN A 705 32.36 -25.56 -30.91
C GLN A 705 31.05 -24.89 -31.34
N ARG A 706 29.98 -25.11 -30.57
CA ARG A 706 28.67 -24.48 -30.73
C ARG A 706 28.58 -23.22 -29.87
N THR A 707 28.12 -22.13 -30.45
CA THR A 707 27.90 -20.85 -29.76
C THR A 707 26.48 -20.36 -30.03
N TRP A 708 25.71 -20.15 -28.96
CA TRP A 708 24.45 -19.42 -28.96
C TRP A 708 24.70 -17.93 -28.74
N ARG A 709 24.01 -17.08 -29.50
CA ARG A 709 23.91 -15.62 -29.32
C ARG A 709 22.45 -15.23 -29.08
N TYR A 710 22.20 -14.30 -28.17
CA TYR A 710 20.85 -13.93 -27.71
C TYR A 710 20.59 -12.41 -27.85
N GLY A 711 19.44 -12.04 -28.43
CA GLY A 711 19.02 -10.65 -28.63
C GLY A 711 17.82 -10.25 -27.78
N TRP A 712 18.04 -9.38 -26.80
CA TRP A 712 17.04 -8.94 -25.83
C TRP A 712 16.51 -7.53 -26.13
N SER A 713 15.18 -7.37 -26.08
CA SER A 713 14.50 -6.07 -26.02
C SER A 713 13.93 -5.92 -24.61
N GLY A 714 14.52 -5.06 -23.78
CA GLY A 714 14.20 -5.04 -22.35
C GLY A 714 14.44 -6.43 -21.72
N LEU A 715 13.37 -7.08 -21.24
CA LEU A 715 13.42 -8.44 -20.67
C LEU A 715 12.86 -9.54 -21.60
N GLN A 716 12.51 -9.22 -22.85
CA GLN A 716 12.01 -10.19 -23.83
C GLN A 716 13.15 -10.65 -24.76
N LEU A 717 13.36 -11.97 -24.88
CA LEU A 717 14.29 -12.56 -25.83
C LEU A 717 13.64 -12.55 -27.23
N ILE A 718 14.02 -11.61 -28.09
CA ILE A 718 13.40 -11.43 -29.41
C ILE A 718 14.04 -12.35 -30.46
N TRP A 719 15.30 -12.72 -30.31
CA TRP A 719 15.94 -13.71 -31.19
C TRP A 719 17.05 -14.50 -30.52
N GLU A 720 17.29 -15.71 -31.02
CA GLU A 720 18.47 -16.53 -30.75
C GLU A 720 19.13 -16.97 -32.06
N GLU A 721 20.46 -17.12 -32.05
CA GLU A 721 21.24 -17.67 -33.17
C GLU A 721 22.22 -18.73 -32.67
N GLN A 722 22.17 -19.94 -33.25
CA GLN A 722 23.18 -20.98 -33.06
C GLN A 722 24.23 -20.92 -34.19
N CYS A 723 25.51 -21.03 -33.82
CA CYS A 723 26.66 -21.07 -34.73
C CYS A 723 27.54 -22.28 -34.41
N GLU A 724 27.84 -23.12 -35.40
CA GLU A 724 28.63 -24.37 -35.21
C GLU A 724 30.01 -24.33 -35.88
N ALA A 725 30.23 -23.38 -36.78
CA ALA A 725 31.53 -23.07 -37.39
C ALA A 725 31.58 -21.57 -37.76
N PRO A 726 32.76 -20.92 -37.82
CA PRO A 726 32.87 -19.48 -38.09
C PRO A 726 32.24 -19.03 -39.42
N ASP A 727 32.35 -19.86 -40.45
CA ASP A 727 31.88 -19.56 -41.81
C ASP A 727 30.46 -20.08 -42.12
N ALA A 728 29.82 -20.78 -41.16
CA ALA A 728 28.47 -21.32 -41.35
C ALA A 728 27.40 -20.25 -41.06
N PRO A 729 26.36 -20.11 -41.90
CA PRO A 729 25.28 -19.17 -41.63
C PRO A 729 24.55 -19.57 -40.33
N PRO A 730 24.28 -18.62 -39.42
CA PRO A 730 23.66 -18.93 -38.14
C PRO A 730 22.23 -19.48 -38.31
N ALA A 731 21.92 -20.54 -37.57
CA ALA A 731 20.53 -20.99 -37.41
C ALA A 731 19.80 -20.00 -36.50
N ARG A 732 19.03 -19.08 -37.11
CA ARG A 732 18.25 -18.06 -36.39
C ARG A 732 16.84 -18.53 -36.08
N ARG A 733 16.41 -18.22 -34.85
CA ARG A 733 15.01 -18.16 -34.45
C ARG A 733 14.66 -16.78 -33.93
N GLU A 734 13.46 -16.30 -34.27
CA GLU A 734 12.91 -15.04 -33.78
C GLU A 734 11.59 -15.28 -33.05
N TYR A 735 11.27 -14.46 -32.06
CA TYR A 735 10.14 -14.63 -31.13
C TYR A 735 9.22 -13.40 -31.12
N VAL A 736 7.92 -13.66 -30.93
CA VAL A 736 6.88 -12.63 -30.77
C VAL A 736 6.15 -12.83 -29.45
N TYR A 737 5.91 -11.72 -28.76
CA TYR A 737 5.24 -11.63 -27.48
C TYR A 737 4.03 -10.70 -27.60
N LEU A 738 3.15 -10.72 -26.59
CA LEU A 738 2.31 -9.55 -26.30
C LEU A 738 3.20 -8.44 -25.68
N PRO A 739 2.85 -7.15 -25.76
CA PRO A 739 3.69 -6.02 -25.31
C PRO A 739 4.18 -6.07 -23.85
N GLN A 740 3.57 -6.89 -22.99
CA GLN A 740 3.97 -7.14 -21.60
C GLN A 740 4.00 -8.65 -21.26
N GLY A 741 4.08 -9.52 -22.27
CA GLY A 741 4.14 -10.97 -22.10
C GLY A 741 5.52 -11.43 -21.64
N VAL A 742 5.57 -12.45 -20.77
CA VAL A 742 6.82 -13.04 -20.24
C VAL A 742 7.18 -14.38 -20.88
N SER A 743 6.25 -14.99 -21.62
CA SER A 743 6.49 -16.13 -22.51
C SER A 743 6.04 -15.75 -23.93
N PRO A 744 6.78 -16.13 -24.99
CA PRO A 744 6.38 -15.80 -26.37
C PRO A 744 5.16 -16.60 -26.81
N ILE A 745 4.39 -16.01 -27.74
CA ILE A 745 3.14 -16.56 -28.30
C ILE A 745 3.33 -17.14 -29.71
N ALA A 746 4.44 -16.80 -30.37
CA ALA A 746 4.84 -17.36 -31.65
C ALA A 746 6.35 -17.25 -31.85
N PHE A 747 6.90 -18.07 -32.74
CA PHE A 747 8.29 -17.95 -33.22
C PHE A 747 8.40 -18.21 -34.73
N HIS A 748 9.47 -17.71 -35.34
CA HIS A 748 9.81 -17.94 -36.74
C HIS A 748 11.22 -18.54 -36.85
N GLU A 749 11.35 -19.58 -37.66
CA GLU A 749 12.59 -20.35 -37.85
C GLU A 749 12.58 -21.01 -39.23
N ALA A 750 13.72 -20.98 -39.95
CA ALA A 750 13.89 -21.61 -41.26
C ALA A 750 12.76 -21.29 -42.29
N GLY A 751 12.20 -20.07 -42.26
CA GLY A 751 11.13 -19.63 -43.14
C GLY A 751 9.72 -20.07 -42.72
N ARG A 752 9.56 -20.79 -41.62
CA ARG A 752 8.29 -21.29 -41.07
C ARG A 752 7.91 -20.53 -39.81
N THR A 753 6.61 -20.40 -39.55
CA THR A 753 6.11 -19.61 -38.41
C THR A 753 5.18 -20.46 -37.55
N TYR A 754 5.49 -20.54 -36.26
CA TYR A 754 4.88 -21.45 -35.31
C TYR A 754 4.15 -20.69 -34.20
N TRP A 755 2.94 -21.14 -33.86
CA TRP A 755 2.16 -20.63 -32.73
C TRP A 755 2.40 -21.46 -31.47
N MET A 756 2.38 -20.82 -30.30
CA MET A 756 2.71 -21.41 -29.00
C MET A 756 1.50 -21.35 -28.05
N GLN A 757 0.92 -22.49 -27.72
CA GLN A 757 -0.11 -22.58 -26.68
C GLN A 757 0.53 -22.57 -25.29
N GLN A 758 -0.03 -21.76 -24.39
CA GLN A 758 0.42 -21.60 -23.01
C GLN A 758 -0.65 -22.04 -22.00
N ASP A 759 -0.27 -22.79 -20.96
CA ASP A 759 -1.14 -23.14 -19.83
C ASP A 759 -1.39 -21.94 -18.88
N ALA A 760 -2.14 -22.15 -17.79
CA ALA A 760 -2.39 -21.11 -16.79
C ALA A 760 -1.13 -20.62 -16.02
N ARG A 761 0.01 -21.34 -16.07
CA ARG A 761 1.31 -20.91 -15.54
C ARG A 761 2.15 -20.16 -16.59
N GLN A 762 1.55 -19.83 -17.75
CA GLN A 762 2.24 -19.39 -18.98
C GLN A 762 3.33 -20.37 -19.45
N ALA A 763 3.19 -21.66 -19.12
CA ALA A 763 4.11 -22.70 -19.57
C ALA A 763 3.73 -23.18 -20.97
N VAL A 764 4.71 -23.32 -21.86
CA VAL A 764 4.47 -23.71 -23.26
C VAL A 764 4.20 -25.21 -23.32
N ILE A 765 2.97 -25.60 -23.65
CA ILE A 765 2.52 -27.01 -23.64
C ILE A 765 2.42 -27.63 -25.03
N ALA A 766 2.14 -26.82 -26.06
CA ALA A 766 2.01 -27.27 -27.44
C ALA A 766 2.44 -26.17 -28.43
N VAL A 767 2.96 -26.58 -29.57
CA VAL A 767 3.38 -25.72 -30.68
C VAL A 767 2.78 -26.25 -31.98
N PHE A 768 2.21 -25.35 -32.77
CA PHE A 768 1.54 -25.66 -34.04
C PHE A 768 2.18 -24.86 -35.18
N ASP A 769 2.26 -25.44 -36.38
CA ASP A 769 2.68 -24.70 -37.58
C ASP A 769 1.54 -23.84 -38.16
N ASP A 770 1.81 -23.11 -39.24
CA ASP A 770 0.85 -22.20 -39.87
C ASP A 770 -0.24 -22.88 -40.72
N GLU A 771 -0.18 -24.21 -40.86
CA GLU A 771 -1.31 -25.05 -41.27
C GLU A 771 -2.05 -25.71 -40.08
N GLY A 772 -1.69 -25.34 -38.83
CA GLY A 772 -2.33 -25.81 -37.60
C GLY A 772 -1.93 -27.22 -37.16
N ARG A 773 -0.89 -27.80 -37.77
CA ARG A 773 -0.43 -29.16 -37.44
C ARG A 773 0.51 -29.12 -36.24
N LEU A 774 0.39 -30.11 -35.36
CA LEU A 774 1.21 -30.20 -34.15
C LEU A 774 2.71 -30.42 -34.51
N ALA A 775 3.55 -29.49 -34.06
CA ALA A 775 5.00 -29.49 -34.27
C ALA A 775 5.78 -29.91 -33.02
N TRP A 776 5.37 -29.45 -31.83
CA TRP A 776 5.96 -29.86 -30.55
C TRP A 776 4.89 -29.95 -29.46
N ARG A 777 5.08 -30.82 -28.47
CA ARG A 777 4.17 -30.98 -27.31
C ARG A 777 4.88 -31.60 -26.11
N ALA A 778 4.52 -31.16 -24.90
CA ALA A 778 4.99 -31.75 -23.66
C ALA A 778 3.91 -31.85 -22.57
N ARG A 779 4.02 -32.87 -21.72
CA ARG A 779 3.46 -32.87 -20.36
C ARG A 779 4.48 -32.26 -19.40
N TYR A 780 4.01 -31.72 -18.28
CA TYR A 780 4.86 -31.16 -17.23
C TYR A 780 4.52 -31.75 -15.86
N ASP A 781 5.53 -31.95 -15.02
CA ASP A 781 5.30 -32.04 -13.58
C ASP A 781 4.88 -30.66 -13.02
N SER A 782 4.40 -30.64 -11.78
CA SER A 782 3.98 -29.38 -11.15
C SER A 782 5.08 -28.30 -11.12
N PHE A 783 6.35 -28.68 -11.02
CA PHE A 783 7.51 -27.79 -10.85
C PHE A 783 8.26 -27.48 -12.16
N GLY A 784 7.68 -27.82 -13.31
CA GLY A 784 8.18 -27.41 -14.63
C GLY A 784 9.12 -28.40 -15.32
N LYS A 785 9.34 -29.60 -14.77
CA LYS A 785 10.07 -30.64 -15.51
C LYS A 785 9.22 -31.13 -16.68
N ALA A 786 9.71 -30.93 -17.91
CA ALA A 786 9.01 -31.34 -19.13
C ALA A 786 9.22 -32.83 -19.46
N HIS A 787 8.19 -33.44 -20.07
CA HIS A 787 8.25 -34.72 -20.77
C HIS A 787 7.75 -34.48 -22.20
N ILE A 788 8.67 -34.49 -23.17
CA ILE A 788 8.35 -34.21 -24.58
C ILE A 788 7.64 -35.42 -25.19
N ASP A 789 6.44 -35.22 -25.73
CA ASP A 789 5.69 -36.25 -26.45
C ASP A 789 5.84 -36.11 -27.98
N VAL A 790 6.06 -34.88 -28.45
CA VAL A 790 6.27 -34.56 -29.86
C VAL A 790 7.37 -33.51 -29.93
N GLY A 791 8.40 -33.75 -30.75
CA GLY A 791 9.55 -32.86 -30.90
C GLY A 791 10.01 -32.74 -32.35
N ARG A 792 9.14 -32.28 -33.25
CA ARG A 792 9.47 -32.02 -34.67
C ARG A 792 10.18 -30.68 -34.88
N VAL A 793 10.20 -29.84 -33.85
CA VAL A 793 10.89 -28.55 -33.78
C VAL A 793 11.42 -28.37 -32.35
N ARG A 794 12.60 -27.75 -32.19
CA ARG A 794 13.19 -27.42 -30.89
C ARG A 794 12.27 -26.46 -30.12
N GLN A 795 12.16 -26.57 -28.80
CA GLN A 795 11.39 -25.63 -27.97
C GLN A 795 11.99 -25.54 -26.56
N PRO A 796 12.79 -24.49 -26.25
CA PRO A 796 13.43 -24.34 -24.94
C PRO A 796 12.52 -23.70 -23.87
N TRP A 797 11.40 -23.05 -24.23
CA TRP A 797 10.56 -22.37 -23.23
C TRP A 797 9.85 -23.35 -22.29
N ARG A 798 9.91 -23.10 -20.98
CA ARG A 798 9.36 -23.97 -19.92
C ARG A 798 8.21 -23.28 -19.20
N LEU A 799 8.33 -23.01 -17.89
CA LEU A 799 7.38 -22.14 -17.16
C LEU A 799 7.54 -20.68 -17.59
N ALA A 800 6.67 -19.77 -17.11
CA ALA A 800 6.78 -18.33 -17.37
C ALA A 800 8.22 -17.81 -17.25
N GLY A 801 8.74 -17.15 -18.31
CA GLY A 801 10.08 -16.58 -18.35
C GLY A 801 11.27 -17.57 -18.41
N GLN A 802 11.03 -18.88 -18.27
CA GLN A 802 12.08 -19.88 -18.20
C GLN A 802 12.50 -20.41 -19.58
N TYR A 803 13.80 -20.40 -19.85
CA TYR A 803 14.45 -20.95 -21.03
C TYR A 803 15.35 -22.13 -20.63
N GLU A 804 15.15 -23.32 -21.20
CA GLU A 804 15.96 -24.52 -20.92
C GLU A 804 17.27 -24.55 -21.73
N ASP A 805 18.38 -24.71 -21.02
CA ASP A 805 19.67 -25.11 -21.59
C ASP A 805 19.67 -26.65 -21.74
N GLU A 806 19.19 -27.13 -22.89
CA GLU A 806 18.92 -28.56 -23.16
C GLU A 806 20.13 -29.49 -22.85
N ASP A 807 21.37 -29.06 -23.15
CA ASP A 807 22.61 -29.80 -22.82
C ASP A 807 22.88 -29.96 -21.29
N THR A 808 22.18 -29.21 -20.44
CA THR A 808 22.40 -29.16 -18.97
C THR A 808 21.16 -29.52 -18.15
N GLY A 809 19.96 -29.36 -18.72
CA GLY A 809 18.67 -29.47 -18.00
C GLY A 809 18.42 -28.37 -16.97
N LEU A 810 19.18 -27.28 -16.98
CA LEU A 810 18.90 -26.08 -16.19
C LEU A 810 18.01 -25.11 -16.97
N HIS A 811 17.16 -24.39 -16.25
CA HIS A 811 16.36 -23.31 -16.83
C HIS A 811 17.00 -21.96 -16.46
N TYR A 812 17.50 -21.24 -17.44
CA TYR A 812 17.83 -19.82 -17.30
C TYR A 812 16.53 -19.01 -17.11
N ASN A 813 16.47 -18.17 -16.07
CA ASN A 813 15.29 -17.40 -15.71
C ASN A 813 15.70 -15.96 -15.34
N LEU A 814 16.43 -15.28 -16.24
CA LEU A 814 17.03 -13.96 -16.03
C LEU A 814 17.93 -13.90 -14.79
N GLY A 815 17.42 -13.41 -13.65
CA GLY A 815 18.24 -13.14 -12.46
C GLY A 815 18.84 -14.36 -11.77
N ARG A 816 18.38 -15.58 -12.07
CA ARG A 816 18.89 -16.85 -11.52
C ARG A 816 18.72 -18.00 -12.51
N TYR A 817 19.50 -19.07 -12.29
CA TYR A 817 19.25 -20.39 -12.89
C TYR A 817 18.39 -21.25 -11.96
N TYR A 818 17.44 -21.99 -12.54
CA TYR A 818 16.53 -22.91 -11.86
C TYR A 818 16.84 -24.35 -12.26
N SER A 819 16.85 -25.27 -11.29
CA SER A 819 16.93 -26.70 -11.55
C SER A 819 15.54 -27.33 -11.34
N PRO A 820 14.88 -27.86 -12.38
CA PRO A 820 13.62 -28.58 -12.22
C PRO A 820 13.79 -29.89 -11.44
N LEU A 821 15.00 -30.49 -11.46
CA LEU A 821 15.34 -31.67 -10.66
C LEU A 821 15.40 -31.34 -9.16
N LEU A 822 16.06 -30.23 -8.81
CA LEU A 822 16.08 -29.75 -7.43
C LEU A 822 14.81 -29.00 -7.03
N LYS A 823 13.92 -28.65 -7.96
CA LYS A 823 12.73 -27.83 -7.71
C LYS A 823 13.10 -26.52 -6.99
N SER A 824 14.26 -25.95 -7.34
CA SER A 824 14.89 -24.85 -6.62
C SER A 824 15.89 -24.10 -7.51
N TYR A 825 16.13 -22.84 -7.18
CA TYR A 825 17.16 -22.01 -7.80
C TYR A 825 18.58 -22.41 -7.37
N LEU A 826 19.57 -22.14 -8.22
CA LEU A 826 21.00 -22.38 -7.95
C LEU A 826 21.61 -21.30 -7.05
N SER A 827 20.98 -20.15 -6.89
CA SER A 827 21.45 -19.06 -6.03
C SER A 827 20.34 -18.57 -5.09
N ARG A 828 20.76 -18.13 -3.90
CA ARG A 828 19.84 -17.57 -2.91
C ARG A 828 19.18 -16.31 -3.44
N ASP A 829 17.88 -16.19 -3.22
CA ASP A 829 17.06 -15.04 -3.60
C ASP A 829 17.70 -13.71 -3.14
N PRO A 830 17.96 -12.73 -4.03
CA PRO A 830 18.54 -11.44 -3.65
C PRO A 830 17.71 -10.66 -2.62
N ALA A 831 16.41 -10.94 -2.54
CA ALA A 831 15.50 -10.40 -1.54
C ALA A 831 15.03 -11.48 -0.54
N TRP A 832 15.95 -12.35 -0.12
CA TRP A 832 15.80 -13.37 0.94
C TRP A 832 15.20 -12.90 2.27
N PHE A 833 15.09 -11.59 2.50
CA PHE A 833 14.42 -10.97 3.64
C PHE A 833 12.90 -10.86 3.48
N LYS A 834 12.36 -11.15 2.29
CA LYS A 834 10.91 -11.19 2.02
C LYS A 834 10.28 -12.41 2.68
N GLU A 835 8.98 -12.31 2.94
CA GLU A 835 8.24 -13.31 3.69
C GLU A 835 7.55 -14.28 2.74
N GLY A 836 7.84 -15.57 2.90
CA GLY A 836 7.46 -16.67 2.02
C GLY A 836 8.30 -17.91 2.34
N ALA A 837 8.14 -19.00 1.57
CA ALA A 837 8.97 -20.19 1.76
C ALA A 837 10.34 -20.03 1.08
N THR A 838 11.41 -20.29 1.85
CA THR A 838 12.83 -20.51 1.48
C THR A 838 13.49 -19.59 0.44
N GLY A 839 14.74 -19.20 0.71
CA GLY A 839 15.55 -18.41 -0.23
C GLY A 839 15.93 -19.12 -1.54
N TYR A 840 15.48 -20.35 -1.80
CA TYR A 840 15.79 -21.12 -3.01
C TYR A 840 14.56 -21.71 -3.70
N SER A 841 13.38 -21.72 -3.06
CA SER A 841 12.19 -22.36 -3.63
C SER A 841 11.67 -21.60 -4.86
N TYR A 842 11.10 -22.34 -5.82
CA TYR A 842 10.28 -21.72 -6.86
C TYR A 842 8.87 -21.49 -6.33
N CYS A 843 8.35 -20.27 -6.50
CA CYS A 843 6.96 -19.91 -6.18
C CYS A 843 6.49 -20.28 -4.76
N ALA A 844 7.38 -20.19 -3.75
CA ALA A 844 7.10 -20.61 -2.37
C ALA A 844 6.63 -22.09 -2.21
N ASN A 845 6.89 -22.93 -3.21
CA ASN A 845 6.35 -24.28 -3.39
C ASN A 845 4.85 -24.39 -3.75
N ASP A 846 4.26 -23.32 -4.31
CA ASP A 846 2.97 -23.36 -4.99
C ASP A 846 3.14 -22.97 -6.48
N PRO A 847 3.53 -23.92 -7.35
CA PRO A 847 3.83 -23.64 -8.75
C PRO A 847 2.60 -23.63 -9.67
N TRP A 848 1.39 -23.91 -9.18
CA TRP A 848 0.14 -23.84 -9.95
C TRP A 848 -0.64 -22.55 -9.71
N ASN A 849 -0.37 -21.90 -8.59
CA ASN A 849 -1.00 -20.63 -8.25
C ASN A 849 -0.03 -19.46 -8.18
N HIS A 850 1.24 -19.63 -8.61
CA HIS A 850 2.20 -18.52 -8.82
C HIS A 850 3.13 -18.74 -10.01
N ILE A 851 3.72 -17.63 -10.47
CA ILE A 851 4.80 -17.58 -11.46
C ILE A 851 5.93 -16.65 -10.96
N ASP A 852 7.18 -16.98 -11.28
CA ASP A 852 8.36 -16.12 -11.05
C ASP A 852 9.13 -15.98 -12.37
N PRO A 853 8.72 -15.05 -13.26
CA PRO A 853 9.19 -14.99 -14.66
C PRO A 853 10.55 -14.30 -14.86
N HIS A 854 11.17 -13.81 -13.79
CA HIS A 854 12.42 -13.05 -13.85
C HIS A 854 13.45 -13.49 -12.80
N ALA A 855 13.10 -14.50 -11.99
CA ALA A 855 13.84 -14.94 -10.81
C ALA A 855 14.33 -13.80 -9.89
N GLN A 856 13.48 -12.77 -9.75
CA GLN A 856 13.74 -11.45 -9.14
C GLN A 856 14.62 -10.44 -9.90
N TRP A 857 14.07 -9.92 -11.01
CA TRP A 857 14.19 -8.50 -11.36
C TRP A 857 12.78 -7.91 -11.56
N ALA A 858 12.41 -6.92 -10.73
CA ALA A 858 11.04 -6.37 -10.59
C ALA A 858 9.92 -7.39 -10.26
N TRP A 859 8.76 -6.91 -9.81
CA TRP A 859 7.68 -7.76 -9.28
C TRP A 859 6.37 -7.58 -10.07
N ILE A 860 6.01 -8.61 -10.86
CA ILE A 860 4.64 -8.82 -11.35
C ILE A 860 4.09 -10.07 -10.66
N ALA A 861 3.77 -9.95 -9.38
CA ALA A 861 3.01 -10.96 -8.65
C ALA A 861 1.55 -10.92 -9.13
N ALA A 862 1.24 -11.70 -10.18
CA ALA A 862 -0.05 -11.73 -10.89
C ALA A 862 -1.20 -12.37 -10.08
N GLY A 863 -1.25 -12.13 -8.78
CA GLY A 863 -2.18 -12.69 -7.79
C GLY A 863 -2.64 -11.72 -6.70
N ALA A 864 -2.01 -10.53 -6.60
CA ALA A 864 -2.14 -9.66 -5.44
C ALA A 864 -3.53 -9.02 -5.22
N ILE A 865 -4.47 -9.15 -6.17
CA ILE A 865 -5.67 -8.29 -6.27
C ILE A 865 -6.55 -8.32 -5.01
N ILE A 866 -6.78 -9.47 -4.38
CA ILE A 866 -7.67 -9.56 -3.21
C ILE A 866 -6.89 -9.28 -1.91
N GLY A 867 -5.73 -9.91 -1.73
CA GLY A 867 -4.92 -9.76 -0.51
C GLY A 867 -4.34 -8.35 -0.31
N ALA A 868 -3.82 -7.71 -1.37
CA ALA A 868 -3.29 -6.35 -1.29
C ALA A 868 -4.41 -5.29 -1.11
N VAL A 869 -5.62 -5.55 -1.65
CA VAL A 869 -6.82 -4.76 -1.31
C VAL A 869 -7.08 -4.83 0.18
N VAL A 870 -7.07 -6.01 0.78
CA VAL A 870 -7.26 -6.19 2.22
C VAL A 870 -6.20 -5.44 3.04
N GLY A 871 -4.93 -5.85 2.94
CA GLY A 871 -3.88 -5.34 3.82
C GLY A 871 -3.62 -3.83 3.65
N GLY A 872 -3.70 -3.33 2.42
CA GLY A 872 -3.62 -1.89 2.15
C GLY A 872 -4.80 -1.11 2.72
N VAL A 873 -6.03 -1.63 2.60
CA VAL A 873 -7.23 -0.96 3.13
C VAL A 873 -7.19 -0.86 4.64
N VAL A 874 -6.75 -1.92 5.34
CA VAL A 874 -6.59 -1.91 6.80
C VAL A 874 -5.66 -0.77 7.24
N ALA A 875 -4.41 -0.75 6.79
CA ALA A 875 -3.44 0.25 7.26
C ALA A 875 -3.77 1.69 6.86
N ALA A 876 -4.47 1.91 5.74
CA ALA A 876 -4.92 3.23 5.34
C ALA A 876 -6.05 3.79 6.23
N LEU A 877 -6.90 2.91 6.77
CA LEU A 877 -7.95 3.27 7.72
C LEU A 877 -7.39 3.53 9.12
N GLU A 878 -6.27 2.88 9.47
CA GLU A 878 -5.47 3.18 10.67
C GLU A 878 -4.70 4.51 10.58
N GLY A 879 -4.77 5.24 9.45
CA GLY A 879 -4.07 6.51 9.26
C GLY A 879 -2.53 6.39 9.23
N LYS A 880 -2.01 5.18 8.98
CA LYS A 880 -0.56 4.92 8.88
C LYS A 880 0.06 5.65 7.67
N SER A 881 1.38 5.86 7.70
CA SER A 881 2.07 6.56 6.60
C SER A 881 2.09 5.74 5.30
N PRO A 882 2.29 6.35 4.12
CA PRO A 882 2.32 5.62 2.84
C PRO A 882 3.30 4.44 2.78
N MET A 883 4.46 4.50 3.48
CA MET A 883 5.38 3.36 3.59
C MET A 883 4.83 2.22 4.47
N GLN A 884 4.07 2.53 5.52
CA GLN A 884 3.44 1.53 6.38
C GLN A 884 2.17 0.95 5.74
N ILE A 885 1.45 1.76 4.95
CA ILE A 885 0.38 1.31 4.06
C ILE A 885 0.95 0.35 3.01
N ALA A 886 2.08 0.69 2.39
CA ALA A 886 2.77 -0.20 1.47
C ALA A 886 3.27 -1.49 2.15
N ALA A 887 3.77 -1.41 3.39
CA ALA A 887 4.17 -2.59 4.17
C ALA A 887 2.98 -3.52 4.49
N ALA A 888 1.84 -2.99 4.92
CA ALA A 888 0.64 -3.80 5.16
C ALA A 888 -0.02 -4.29 3.87
N ALA A 889 0.09 -3.55 2.76
CA ALA A 889 -0.29 -4.02 1.43
C ALA A 889 0.66 -5.12 0.91
N LEU A 890 1.93 -5.12 1.35
CA LEU A 890 2.91 -6.16 1.07
C LEU A 890 2.64 -7.42 1.91
N GLU A 891 2.36 -7.29 3.21
CA GLU A 891 1.83 -8.37 4.06
C GLU A 891 0.50 -8.93 3.49
N GLY A 892 -0.35 -8.04 2.97
CA GLY A 892 -1.56 -8.34 2.18
C GLY A 892 -1.28 -9.11 0.89
N ALA A 893 -0.22 -8.75 0.16
CA ALA A 893 0.18 -9.44 -1.07
C ALA A 893 0.79 -10.82 -0.77
N VAL A 894 1.51 -10.98 0.35
CA VAL A 894 2.03 -12.28 0.82
C VAL A 894 0.89 -13.16 1.32
N THR A 895 -0.14 -12.61 1.97
CA THR A 895 -1.38 -13.37 2.28
C THR A 895 -2.18 -13.72 1.01
N GLY A 896 -2.16 -12.87 -0.01
CA GLY A 896 -2.69 -13.16 -1.34
C GLY A 896 -1.86 -14.17 -2.15
N ALA A 897 -0.68 -14.57 -1.68
CA ALA A 897 0.22 -15.47 -2.38
C ALA A 897 -0.19 -16.95 -2.29
N ALA A 898 -1.39 -17.25 -2.80
CA ALA A 898 -1.86 -18.61 -3.11
C ALA A 898 -2.67 -18.68 -4.43
N PHE A 899 -2.71 -17.60 -5.24
CA PHE A 899 -3.59 -17.42 -6.42
C PHE A 899 -2.86 -16.66 -7.55
N ALA A 900 -3.06 -17.02 -8.83
CA ALA A 900 -2.40 -16.36 -9.98
C ALA A 900 -3.31 -16.21 -11.21
N VAL A 901 -2.87 -15.35 -12.14
CA VAL A 901 -3.53 -14.96 -13.40
C VAL A 901 -4.70 -14.01 -13.07
N ASN A 902 -4.71 -12.74 -13.54
CA ASN A 902 -4.59 -12.34 -14.94
C ASN A 902 -4.17 -10.85 -15.10
N PRO A 903 -3.22 -10.48 -15.98
CA PRO A 903 -2.84 -9.08 -16.18
C PRO A 903 -3.90 -8.22 -16.90
N PHE A 904 -4.84 -8.80 -17.65
CA PHE A 904 -5.70 -8.03 -18.56
C PHE A 904 -6.84 -7.23 -17.92
N LEU A 905 -7.21 -7.50 -16.66
CA LEU A 905 -8.06 -6.58 -15.89
C LEU A 905 -7.39 -5.21 -15.68
N GLY A 906 -6.05 -5.14 -15.79
CA GLY A 906 -5.24 -3.97 -15.48
C GLY A 906 -5.72 -2.69 -16.16
N ALA A 907 -5.90 -2.69 -17.49
CA ALA A 907 -6.19 -1.47 -18.25
C ALA A 907 -7.48 -0.74 -17.80
N ALA A 908 -8.59 -1.47 -17.71
CA ALA A 908 -9.89 -0.90 -17.33
C ALA A 908 -9.94 -0.51 -15.84
N VAL A 909 -9.35 -1.34 -14.95
CA VAL A 909 -9.16 -1.01 -13.54
C VAL A 909 -8.22 0.18 -13.37
N PHE A 910 -7.26 0.39 -14.28
CA PHE A 910 -6.35 1.53 -14.23
C PHE A 910 -7.05 2.84 -14.56
N ALA A 911 -7.96 2.88 -15.54
CA ALA A 911 -8.79 4.05 -15.79
C ALA A 911 -9.67 4.36 -14.55
N ALA A 912 -10.30 3.34 -13.97
CA ALA A 912 -11.14 3.48 -12.79
C ALA A 912 -10.39 3.97 -11.55
N ALA A 913 -9.27 3.33 -11.22
CA ALA A 913 -8.49 3.62 -10.03
C ALA A 913 -7.76 4.96 -10.11
N ASP A 914 -7.41 5.45 -11.31
CA ASP A 914 -6.92 6.83 -11.42
C ASP A 914 -8.04 7.84 -11.17
N ILE A 915 -9.19 7.66 -11.83
CA ILE A 915 -10.34 8.53 -11.63
C ILE A 915 -10.74 8.57 -10.14
N LEU A 916 -10.76 7.45 -9.43
CA LEU A 916 -11.02 7.42 -7.99
C LEU A 916 -9.89 7.99 -7.11
N HIS A 917 -8.63 7.69 -7.42
CA HIS A 917 -7.44 8.24 -6.73
C HIS A 917 -7.45 9.78 -6.75
N GLN A 918 -7.91 10.34 -7.86
CA GLN A 918 -8.02 11.77 -8.14
C GLN A 918 -9.12 12.47 -7.30
N GLY A 919 -9.95 11.73 -6.56
CA GLY A 919 -10.90 12.25 -5.56
C GLY A 919 -10.29 12.93 -4.33
N LEU A 920 -9.08 12.50 -3.96
CA LEU A 920 -8.61 12.60 -2.57
C LEU A 920 -7.77 13.83 -2.26
N GLU A 921 -7.08 14.41 -3.26
CA GLU A 921 -6.02 15.38 -3.03
C GLU A 921 -6.55 16.75 -2.53
N ASN A 922 -7.78 17.11 -2.92
CA ASN A 922 -8.34 18.44 -2.68
C ASN A 922 -9.42 18.52 -1.60
N GLY A 923 -9.53 17.48 -0.76
CA GLY A 923 -10.08 17.60 0.59
C GLY A 923 -11.53 17.17 0.83
N TRP A 924 -12.04 16.11 0.18
CA TRP A 924 -13.32 15.49 0.56
C TRP A 924 -13.19 14.74 1.90
N SER A 925 -13.17 15.49 3.00
CA SER A 925 -13.32 14.94 4.35
C SER A 925 -14.61 14.13 4.42
N ASN A 926 -14.47 12.82 4.67
CA ASN A 926 -15.51 11.82 4.87
C ASN A 926 -16.12 11.17 3.61
N ILE A 927 -15.34 10.96 2.54
CA ILE A 927 -15.62 9.90 1.54
C ILE A 927 -14.50 8.84 1.55
N CYS A 928 -14.86 7.59 1.26
CA CYS A 928 -14.09 6.40 1.60
C CYS A 928 -12.65 6.34 1.04
N ILE A 929 -11.69 6.05 1.93
CA ILE A 929 -10.25 5.92 1.63
C ILE A 929 -9.91 4.63 0.83
N SER A 930 -10.83 3.68 0.71
CA SER A 930 -10.51 2.28 0.41
C SER A 930 -10.28 1.87 -1.05
N CYS A 931 -10.24 2.80 -2.02
CA CYS A 931 -10.07 2.45 -3.44
C CYS A 931 -8.74 2.92 -4.06
N ALA A 932 -8.02 3.87 -3.46
CA ALA A 932 -6.75 4.39 -4.01
C ALA A 932 -5.54 3.44 -3.83
N LEU A 933 -5.73 2.35 -3.09
CA LEU A 933 -4.66 1.43 -2.69
C LEU A 933 -4.28 0.44 -3.79
N LEU A 934 -5.22 0.16 -4.69
CA LEU A 934 -5.07 -0.79 -5.79
C LEU A 934 -4.03 -0.36 -6.84
N LYS A 935 -3.65 0.94 -6.90
CA LYS A 935 -2.56 1.42 -7.77
C LYS A 935 -1.23 1.62 -7.06
N ALA A 936 -1.23 2.20 -5.86
CA ALA A 936 0.02 2.45 -5.12
C ALA A 936 0.77 1.15 -4.81
N ALA A 937 0.04 0.06 -4.54
CA ALA A 937 0.61 -1.26 -4.30
C ALA A 937 1.19 -1.95 -5.54
N ILE A 938 0.81 -1.56 -6.77
CA ILE A 938 1.19 -2.27 -8.00
C ILE A 938 2.41 -1.64 -8.70
N VAL A 939 2.59 -0.31 -8.63
CA VAL A 939 3.70 0.39 -9.32
C VAL A 939 4.92 0.62 -8.41
N LEU A 940 4.81 0.49 -7.08
CA LEU A 940 5.92 0.67 -6.15
C LEU A 940 6.34 -0.58 -5.35
N ALA A 941 5.71 -1.75 -5.56
CA ALA A 941 6.16 -3.03 -5.01
C ALA A 941 7.48 -3.55 -5.64
N GLY A 942 7.96 -2.89 -6.72
CA GLY A 942 9.18 -3.27 -7.45
C GLY A 942 10.44 -2.45 -7.12
N GLY A 943 10.41 -1.48 -6.19
CA GLY A 943 11.57 -0.59 -6.08
C GLY A 943 11.61 0.52 -5.02
N TRP A 944 11.32 0.25 -3.74
CA TRP A 944 12.06 0.88 -2.61
C TRP A 944 11.73 0.29 -1.22
N VAL A 945 12.64 -0.53 -0.67
CA VAL A 945 12.84 -0.69 0.79
C VAL A 945 14.35 -0.63 1.11
N LEU A 946 15.04 0.34 0.51
CA LEU A 946 16.35 0.79 1.01
C LEU A 946 16.41 2.34 0.95
N GLY A 947 15.49 2.90 1.72
CA GLY A 947 15.03 4.29 1.73
C GLY A 947 13.52 4.29 2.01
N HIS A 948 12.95 5.24 2.76
CA HIS A 948 13.58 6.36 3.46
C HIS A 948 13.91 6.07 4.93
N ALA A 949 15.19 6.16 5.26
CA ALA A 949 15.60 6.96 6.42
C ALA A 949 16.18 8.29 5.87
N MET A 950 15.34 9.17 5.30
CA MET A 950 15.83 10.49 4.81
C MET A 950 14.76 11.58 4.62
N GLY A 951 13.78 11.66 5.51
CA GLY A 951 12.65 12.59 5.41
C GLY A 951 12.93 14.05 5.82
N PHE A 952 14.13 14.63 5.63
CA PHE A 952 14.36 16.03 6.03
C PHE A 952 15.48 16.82 5.31
N VAL A 953 15.18 17.37 4.12
CA VAL A 953 15.90 18.55 3.54
C VAL A 953 14.95 19.47 2.77
N ALA A 954 14.10 18.91 1.88
CA ALA A 954 13.42 19.65 0.82
C ALA A 954 12.23 20.53 1.25
N ARG A 955 12.46 21.66 1.93
CA ARG A 955 11.50 22.80 1.97
C ARG A 955 12.08 24.16 2.48
N ARG A 956 13.13 24.72 1.82
CA ARG A 956 13.44 26.18 1.93
C ARG A 956 14.31 26.89 0.85
N ILE A 957 14.32 26.42 -0.39
CA ILE A 957 14.55 27.25 -1.60
C ILE A 957 13.48 26.73 -2.57
N VAL A 958 12.59 27.48 -3.22
CA VAL A 958 12.53 28.85 -3.78
C VAL A 958 11.19 29.50 -3.27
N ARG A 959 11.00 30.80 -2.99
CA ARG A 959 11.15 32.02 -3.81
C ARG A 959 11.49 33.28 -2.99
N ALA A 960 12.70 33.82 -3.21
CA ALA A 960 13.11 35.23 -3.16
C ALA A 960 14.61 35.24 -3.52
N VAL A 961 15.14 35.99 -4.49
CA VAL A 961 14.59 37.03 -5.39
C VAL A 961 14.92 36.67 -6.85
N ASN A 962 14.32 37.38 -7.82
CA ASN A 962 14.59 37.26 -9.25
C ASN A 962 16.09 37.47 -9.62
N GLY A 963 16.51 36.93 -10.76
CA GLY A 963 17.51 37.59 -11.62
C GLY A 963 19.00 37.24 -11.45
N ALA A 964 19.42 36.12 -12.04
CA ALA A 964 20.65 36.03 -12.86
C ALA A 964 22.04 36.40 -12.27
N LYS A 965 22.26 36.46 -10.95
CA LYS A 965 23.60 36.79 -10.37
C LYS A 965 24.17 35.83 -9.31
N LEU A 966 23.71 34.58 -9.23
CA LEU A 966 24.26 33.56 -8.32
C LEU A 966 24.90 32.35 -9.02
N ALA A 967 25.69 32.60 -10.08
CA ALA A 967 26.24 31.59 -10.99
C ALA A 967 27.77 31.40 -10.91
N ALA A 968 28.45 31.95 -9.90
CA ALA A 968 29.92 31.98 -9.84
C ALA A 968 30.56 31.59 -8.49
N ALA A 969 29.83 31.72 -7.38
CA ALA A 969 30.25 31.26 -6.04
C ALA A 969 28.99 31.01 -5.19
N VAL A 970 28.94 30.03 -4.28
CA VAL A 970 30.02 29.21 -3.72
C VAL A 970 29.78 27.72 -4.00
N GLY A 971 30.74 27.06 -4.66
CA GLY A 971 30.82 25.60 -4.71
C GLY A 971 31.70 25.07 -3.56
N LYS A 972 31.07 24.53 -2.51
CA LYS A 972 31.62 23.63 -1.45
C LYS A 972 30.51 23.32 -0.44
N TRP A 973 30.50 22.12 0.15
CA TRP A 973 29.57 21.61 1.18
C TRP A 973 28.13 21.23 0.78
N ILE A 974 27.98 20.03 0.22
CA ILE A 974 26.87 19.07 0.43
C ILE A 974 27.60 17.72 0.60
N PRO A 975 27.36 16.89 1.64
CA PRO A 975 26.02 16.38 1.95
C PRO A 975 25.60 16.17 3.44
N ARG A 976 24.31 16.48 3.69
CA ARG A 976 23.28 15.66 4.35
C ARG A 976 23.10 15.54 5.91
N TRP A 977 21.80 15.44 6.25
CA TRP A 977 21.10 14.99 7.48
C TRP A 977 20.85 15.99 8.66
N ALA A 978 19.71 15.75 9.32
CA ALA A 978 19.26 16.21 10.66
C ALA A 978 19.06 17.72 10.98
N LEU A 979 17.84 18.24 10.76
CA LEU A 979 17.24 19.38 11.50
C LEU A 979 15.74 19.07 11.73
N ARG A 980 15.22 18.59 12.88
CA ARG A 980 15.30 19.09 14.27
C ARG A 980 14.89 20.58 14.42
N PRO A 981 14.18 20.97 15.50
CA PRO A 981 12.76 20.60 15.69
C PRO A 981 11.78 21.78 15.50
N TRP A 982 12.26 22.96 15.10
CA TRP A 982 11.54 24.22 15.31
C TRP A 982 10.35 24.48 14.37
N LYS A 983 10.15 23.67 13.31
CA LYS A 983 8.95 23.72 12.45
C LYS A 983 7.69 23.12 13.10
N LEU A 984 7.79 22.51 14.28
CA LEU A 984 6.65 21.89 14.99
C LEU A 984 5.66 22.91 15.62
N PRO A 985 4.36 22.55 15.79
CA PRO A 985 3.35 23.32 16.54
C PRO A 985 3.64 23.57 18.03
N PRO A 986 2.89 24.45 18.73
CA PRO A 986 3.18 24.82 20.12
C PRO A 986 3.03 23.60 21.04
N SER A 987 1.95 22.86 20.82
CA SER A 987 1.67 21.51 21.34
C SER A 987 2.70 20.45 21.02
N VAL A 988 3.15 20.36 19.77
CA VAL A 988 4.06 19.28 19.37
C VAL A 988 5.49 19.62 19.83
N ARG A 989 5.83 20.91 19.99
CA ARG A 989 6.97 21.33 20.84
C ARG A 989 6.77 20.97 22.31
N GLY A 990 5.54 21.02 22.84
CA GLY A 990 5.20 20.54 24.19
C GLY A 990 5.51 19.04 24.37
N PHE A 991 4.92 18.19 23.54
CA PHE A 991 5.24 16.75 23.49
C PHE A 991 6.73 16.48 23.28
N PHE A 992 7.40 17.26 22.43
CA PHE A 992 8.84 17.13 22.16
C PHE A 992 9.70 17.50 23.39
N ILE A 993 9.20 18.32 24.32
CA ILE A 993 9.89 18.69 25.56
C ILE A 993 9.65 17.66 26.67
N GLU A 994 8.43 17.14 26.84
CA GLU A 994 8.18 16.03 27.78
C GLU A 994 9.02 14.80 27.42
N GLY A 995 9.11 14.46 26.14
CA GLY A 995 9.96 13.40 25.62
C GLY A 995 11.48 13.65 25.73
N HIS A 996 11.93 14.84 26.15
CA HIS A 996 13.35 15.15 26.39
C HIS A 996 13.76 15.18 27.87
N LEU A 997 12.82 15.08 28.81
CA LEU A 997 13.12 15.19 30.26
C LEU A 997 13.06 13.86 31.04
N GLN A 998 12.60 12.77 30.43
CA GLN A 998 12.48 11.46 31.11
C GLN A 998 13.73 10.56 30.99
N GLY A 999 14.80 11.01 30.34
CA GLY A 999 15.93 10.15 29.94
C GLY A 999 17.03 9.89 31.00
N ASN A 1000 16.85 10.20 32.28
CA ASN A 1000 17.97 10.25 33.25
C ASN A 1000 17.61 9.97 34.73
N LEU A 1001 16.90 8.87 35.04
CA LEU A 1001 16.73 8.39 36.43
C LEU A 1001 16.91 6.86 36.54
N PRO A 1002 17.57 6.34 37.60
CA PRO A 1002 17.87 4.92 37.77
C PRO A 1002 16.72 4.10 38.36
N TYR A 1003 16.86 2.77 38.27
CA TYR A 1003 15.88 1.77 38.69
C TYR A 1003 15.56 1.82 40.20
N GLY A 1004 14.27 1.66 40.57
CA GLY A 1004 13.85 1.36 41.95
C GLY A 1004 12.73 2.22 42.57
N PHE A 1005 12.28 3.29 41.91
CA PHE A 1005 11.21 4.15 42.46
C PHE A 1005 9.80 3.59 42.24
N LYS A 1006 8.91 3.77 43.24
CA LYS A 1006 7.52 3.29 43.21
C LYS A 1006 6.52 4.34 42.70
N VAL A 1007 5.44 3.86 42.09
CA VAL A 1007 4.27 4.62 41.64
C VAL A 1007 3.54 5.27 42.83
N PHE A 1008 3.04 6.50 42.66
CA PHE A 1008 2.26 7.21 43.68
C PHE A 1008 0.75 7.14 43.46
N ASP A 1009 0.02 7.36 44.55
CA ASP A 1009 -1.44 7.36 44.68
C ASP A 1009 -1.99 8.81 44.83
N LYS A 1010 -1.53 9.71 43.93
CA LYS A 1010 -1.61 11.20 43.79
C LYS A 1010 -0.83 12.07 44.77
N PHE A 1011 -0.18 13.11 44.23
CA PHE A 1011 0.05 14.33 44.99
C PHE A 1011 -0.04 15.64 44.16
N ASN A 1012 0.29 16.77 44.79
CA ASN A 1012 0.02 18.14 44.32
C ASN A 1012 1.13 19.11 44.83
N ARG A 1013 1.37 20.27 44.22
CA ARG A 1013 0.68 20.90 43.09
C ARG A 1013 1.59 21.30 41.92
N ALA A 1014 2.89 21.48 42.17
CA ALA A 1014 3.89 21.78 41.15
C ALA A 1014 4.53 20.51 40.52
N ALA A 1015 4.06 19.32 40.93
CA ALA A 1015 4.74 18.05 40.74
C ALA A 1015 3.72 16.91 40.53
N GLY A 1016 4.20 15.77 40.02
CA GLY A 1016 3.34 14.77 39.36
C GLY A 1016 2.71 13.65 40.21
N VAL A 1017 2.09 12.73 39.45
CA VAL A 1017 1.57 11.39 39.81
C VAL A 1017 0.20 11.36 40.53
N ALA A 1018 -0.53 10.21 40.55
CA ALA A 1018 -2.01 10.15 40.37
C ALA A 1018 -2.83 9.18 41.29
N THR A 1019 -4.12 9.45 41.60
CA THR A 1019 -5.03 8.67 42.50
C THR A 1019 -5.99 7.82 41.66
N SER A 1020 -6.42 6.64 42.08
CA SER A 1020 -5.86 5.78 43.16
C SER A 1020 -6.37 4.35 43.02
N ILE A 1021 -5.53 3.33 43.22
CA ILE A 1021 -5.98 1.95 43.51
C ILE A 1021 -5.22 1.44 44.74
N LYS A 1022 -5.94 1.28 45.85
CA LYS A 1022 -5.34 0.93 47.14
C LYS A 1022 -5.34 -0.57 47.42
N SER A 1023 -4.28 -1.22 46.98
CA SER A 1023 -3.90 -2.54 47.48
C SER A 1023 -3.56 -2.48 48.97
N CYS A 1024 -4.26 -3.26 49.79
CA CYS A 1024 -4.00 -3.38 51.22
C CYS A 1024 -3.05 -4.55 51.50
N ASN A 1025 -1.77 -4.27 51.72
CA ASN A 1025 -0.79 -5.29 52.12
C ASN A 1025 -1.09 -5.80 53.54
N LEU A 1026 -1.63 -7.02 53.65
CA LEU A 1026 -2.11 -7.60 54.91
C LEU A 1026 -1.02 -8.01 55.92
N PHE A 1027 0.26 -8.08 55.52
CA PHE A 1027 1.34 -8.50 56.41
C PHE A 1027 1.76 -7.42 57.42
N ALA A 1028 1.56 -6.13 57.10
CA ALA A 1028 2.01 -5.05 57.96
C ALA A 1028 1.28 -5.10 59.32
N LYS A 1029 2.05 -5.02 60.42
CA LYS A 1029 1.57 -5.21 61.82
C LYS A 1029 0.28 -4.45 62.16
N THR A 1030 0.09 -3.25 61.59
CA THR A 1030 -1.10 -2.40 61.74
C THR A 1030 -2.41 -3.10 61.35
N TYR A 1031 -2.37 -4.04 60.40
CA TYR A 1031 -3.53 -4.75 59.84
C TYR A 1031 -3.70 -6.19 60.36
N GLN A 1032 -2.82 -6.63 61.26
CA GLN A 1032 -2.91 -7.95 61.91
C GLN A 1032 -4.03 -8.01 62.97
N LYS A 1033 -4.57 -6.87 63.41
CA LYS A 1033 -5.76 -6.79 64.27
C LYS A 1033 -7.02 -6.51 63.43
N PRO A 1034 -8.00 -7.45 63.33
CA PRO A 1034 -9.14 -7.37 62.41
C PRO A 1034 -9.93 -6.05 62.47
N GLY A 1035 -10.22 -5.53 63.67
CA GLY A 1035 -10.99 -4.30 63.87
C GLY A 1035 -10.31 -2.99 63.42
N ASN A 1036 -9.03 -3.02 63.01
CA ASN A 1036 -8.38 -1.91 62.33
C ASN A 1036 -8.55 -1.99 60.79
N LEU A 1037 -8.44 -3.20 60.23
CA LEU A 1037 -8.59 -3.46 58.80
C LEU A 1037 -10.03 -3.16 58.33
N ASP A 1038 -11.03 -3.61 59.09
CA ASP A 1038 -12.45 -3.38 58.80
C ASP A 1038 -12.80 -1.89 58.69
N ARG A 1039 -12.35 -1.10 59.68
CA ARG A 1039 -12.54 0.36 59.75
C ARG A 1039 -11.88 1.08 58.58
N LEU A 1040 -10.71 0.62 58.15
CA LEU A 1040 -9.96 1.17 57.03
C LEU A 1040 -10.67 0.92 55.69
N LEU A 1041 -11.07 -0.34 55.44
CA LEU A 1041 -11.74 -0.76 54.20
C LEU A 1041 -13.11 -0.08 54.05
N LYS A 1042 -13.94 -0.08 55.10
CA LYS A 1042 -15.21 0.66 55.13
C LYS A 1042 -14.99 2.16 54.94
N GLY A 1043 -13.91 2.72 55.46
CA GLY A 1043 -13.50 4.10 55.23
C GLY A 1043 -13.20 4.42 53.76
N TYR A 1044 -12.56 3.49 53.03
CA TYR A 1044 -12.30 3.66 51.60
C TYR A 1044 -13.55 3.44 50.73
N ILE A 1045 -14.37 2.44 51.03
CA ILE A 1045 -15.65 2.19 50.33
C ILE A 1045 -16.56 3.43 50.43
N ASN A 1046 -16.73 4.00 51.63
CA ASN A 1046 -17.55 5.20 51.82
C ASN A 1046 -16.96 6.46 51.14
N LYS A 1047 -15.63 6.60 51.05
CA LYS A 1047 -14.99 7.67 50.28
C LYS A 1047 -15.20 7.51 48.77
N MET A 1048 -15.14 6.28 48.23
CA MET A 1048 -15.44 6.01 46.82
C MET A 1048 -16.92 6.14 46.48
N ARG A 1049 -17.83 5.88 47.42
CA ARG A 1049 -19.27 6.16 47.28
C ARG A 1049 -19.57 7.66 47.18
N ASN A 1050 -18.87 8.48 47.96
CA ASN A 1050 -19.12 9.92 48.03
C ASN A 1050 -18.34 10.75 46.98
N PHE A 1051 -17.54 10.13 46.10
CA PHE A 1051 -16.77 10.83 45.06
C PHE A 1051 -17.65 11.17 43.84
N ALA A 1052 -18.52 12.16 44.01
CA ALA A 1052 -19.22 12.90 42.96
C ALA A 1052 -18.43 14.17 42.59
N GLY A 1053 -18.55 14.63 41.34
CA GLY A 1053 -17.68 15.67 40.77
C GLY A 1053 -18.02 17.10 41.17
N ASP A 1054 -17.76 17.49 42.42
CA ASP A 1054 -17.90 18.87 42.88
C ASP A 1054 -16.69 19.74 42.49
N SER A 1055 -16.92 20.87 41.82
CA SER A 1055 -15.90 21.61 41.08
C SER A 1055 -15.24 22.75 41.87
N LYS A 1056 -14.33 22.41 42.80
CA LYS A 1056 -13.35 23.37 43.35
C LYS A 1056 -11.92 22.90 43.09
N GLY A 1057 -11.28 23.46 42.06
CA GLY A 1057 -9.86 23.20 41.75
C GLY A 1057 -9.51 22.79 40.31
N GLY A 1058 -10.43 22.87 39.35
CA GLY A 1058 -10.05 23.00 37.94
C GLY A 1058 -9.80 21.72 37.12
N VAL A 1059 -10.46 20.59 37.43
CA VAL A 1059 -10.66 19.49 36.47
C VAL A 1059 -12.08 18.95 36.60
N THR A 1060 -12.76 18.71 35.48
CA THR A 1060 -14.03 17.98 35.39
C THR A 1060 -13.82 16.70 34.58
N ILE A 1061 -14.32 15.57 35.08
CA ILE A 1061 -14.31 14.26 34.40
C ILE A 1061 -15.77 13.92 34.09
N LEU A 1062 -16.06 13.38 32.91
CA LEU A 1062 -17.43 13.05 32.50
C LEU A 1062 -17.79 11.59 32.83
N PRO A 1063 -19.08 11.25 33.06
CA PRO A 1063 -19.45 9.97 33.66
C PRO A 1063 -19.41 8.74 32.75
N GLY A 1064 -19.13 8.91 31.45
CA GLY A 1064 -19.16 7.81 30.48
C GLY A 1064 -18.01 6.81 30.61
N ASP A 1065 -16.88 7.23 31.17
CA ASP A 1065 -15.61 6.51 31.06
C ASP A 1065 -15.34 5.51 32.21
N VAL A 1066 -16.21 5.40 33.23
CA VAL A 1066 -16.00 4.51 34.39
C VAL A 1066 -17.32 3.93 34.92
N THR A 1067 -17.73 2.76 34.41
CA THR A 1067 -18.99 2.07 34.81
C THR A 1067 -18.86 1.19 36.06
N THR A 1068 -17.64 0.85 36.50
CA THR A 1068 -17.36 0.10 37.73
C THR A 1068 -16.25 0.77 38.55
N ARG A 1069 -16.43 0.84 39.88
CA ARG A 1069 -15.38 1.29 40.81
C ARG A 1069 -14.83 0.08 41.55
N VAL A 1070 -13.62 -0.35 41.20
CA VAL A 1070 -13.00 -1.59 41.69
C VAL A 1070 -11.99 -1.32 42.81
N LEU A 1071 -12.08 -2.06 43.91
CA LEU A 1071 -11.09 -2.12 44.98
C LEU A 1071 -10.39 -3.48 44.98
N GLN A 1072 -9.18 -3.55 44.43
CA GLN A 1072 -8.37 -4.77 44.44
C GLN A 1072 -7.52 -4.87 45.72
N VAL A 1073 -7.71 -5.95 46.47
CA VAL A 1073 -6.85 -6.35 47.60
C VAL A 1073 -6.04 -7.56 47.17
N ALA A 1074 -4.78 -7.32 46.78
CA ALA A 1074 -3.84 -8.38 46.44
C ALA A 1074 -3.28 -9.04 47.72
N VAL A 1075 -3.27 -10.38 47.74
CA VAL A 1075 -2.89 -11.20 48.89
C VAL A 1075 -2.07 -12.40 48.38
N PRO A 1076 -0.85 -12.63 48.87
CA PRO A 1076 -0.12 -13.85 48.50
C PRO A 1076 -0.82 -15.12 48.98
N LYS A 1077 -0.67 -16.19 48.20
CA LYS A 1077 -1.40 -17.44 48.42
C LYS A 1077 -1.19 -18.02 49.83
N GLY A 1078 -2.29 -18.21 50.56
CA GLY A 1078 -2.27 -18.69 51.95
C GLY A 1078 -1.87 -17.68 53.04
N ALA A 1079 -1.65 -16.40 52.71
CA ALA A 1079 -1.10 -15.41 53.66
C ALA A 1079 -2.09 -14.78 54.65
N ALA A 1080 -3.40 -14.82 54.38
CA ALA A 1080 -4.40 -14.17 55.23
C ALA A 1080 -4.90 -15.10 56.35
N THR A 1081 -4.88 -14.64 57.60
CA THR A 1081 -5.51 -15.39 58.70
C THR A 1081 -7.03 -15.47 58.51
N PRO A 1082 -7.72 -16.50 59.04
CA PRO A 1082 -9.17 -16.63 58.92
C PRO A 1082 -9.95 -15.39 59.42
N ALA A 1083 -9.47 -14.76 60.49
CA ALA A 1083 -10.05 -13.52 61.02
C ALA A 1083 -9.85 -12.29 60.11
N GLN A 1084 -8.80 -12.27 59.27
CA GLN A 1084 -8.62 -11.24 58.23
C GLN A 1084 -9.47 -11.55 56.99
N GLN A 1085 -9.58 -12.82 56.57
CA GLN A 1085 -10.49 -13.24 55.49
C GLN A 1085 -11.95 -12.89 55.83
N GLN A 1086 -12.40 -13.13 57.06
CA GLN A 1086 -13.77 -12.79 57.45
C GLN A 1086 -14.02 -11.27 57.47
N VAL A 1087 -13.02 -10.44 57.79
CA VAL A 1087 -13.10 -8.98 57.61
C VAL A 1087 -13.17 -8.56 56.14
N LEU A 1088 -12.41 -9.21 55.26
CA LEU A 1088 -12.48 -8.94 53.81
C LEU A 1088 -13.85 -9.31 53.24
N ASN A 1089 -14.41 -10.45 53.63
CA ASN A 1089 -15.75 -10.87 53.21
C ASN A 1089 -16.84 -9.91 53.72
N ASN A 1090 -16.73 -9.43 54.96
CA ASN A 1090 -17.63 -8.40 55.51
C ASN A 1090 -17.49 -7.06 54.76
N ALA A 1091 -16.29 -6.70 54.29
CA ALA A 1091 -16.07 -5.50 53.48
C ALA A 1091 -16.65 -5.65 52.06
N ILE A 1092 -16.55 -6.83 51.44
CA ILE A 1092 -17.18 -7.15 50.14
C ILE A 1092 -18.71 -7.04 50.24
N GLN A 1093 -19.34 -7.66 51.25
CA GLN A 1093 -20.78 -7.52 51.47
C GLN A 1093 -21.19 -6.07 51.73
N HIS A 1094 -20.41 -5.30 52.49
CA HIS A 1094 -20.67 -3.88 52.71
C HIS A 1094 -20.52 -3.03 51.42
N ALA A 1095 -19.58 -3.36 50.52
CA ALA A 1095 -19.48 -2.70 49.22
C ALA A 1095 -20.70 -3.00 48.32
N GLN A 1096 -21.15 -4.26 48.30
CA GLN A 1096 -22.34 -4.69 47.56
C GLN A 1096 -23.63 -4.05 48.09
N SER A 1097 -23.78 -3.96 49.42
CA SER A 1097 -24.95 -3.35 50.08
C SER A 1097 -25.02 -1.81 49.97
N GLN A 1098 -24.07 -1.18 49.28
CA GLN A 1098 -24.04 0.27 49.03
C GLN A 1098 -24.26 0.61 47.54
N SER A 1099 -24.63 -0.38 46.71
CA SER A 1099 -24.97 -0.16 45.31
C SER A 1099 -26.23 0.69 45.12
N ARG A 1100 -26.21 1.53 44.09
CA ARG A 1100 -27.38 2.27 43.59
C ARG A 1100 -27.59 1.90 42.11
N PRO A 1101 -28.80 2.09 41.54
CA PRO A 1101 -29.01 1.96 40.11
C PRO A 1101 -27.97 2.77 39.33
N GLY A 1102 -27.21 2.11 38.45
CA GLY A 1102 -26.13 2.73 37.67
C GLY A 1102 -24.76 2.86 38.35
N LEU A 1103 -24.57 2.44 39.61
CA LEU A 1103 -23.24 2.46 40.26
C LEU A 1103 -22.92 1.15 40.99
N ARG A 1104 -21.98 0.38 40.44
CA ARG A 1104 -21.47 -0.89 41.00
C ARG A 1104 -20.08 -0.69 41.60
N ILE A 1105 -19.97 -0.81 42.92
CA ILE A 1105 -18.69 -0.94 43.62
C ILE A 1105 -18.33 -2.43 43.64
N ILE A 1106 -17.16 -2.78 43.13
CA ILE A 1106 -16.64 -4.15 43.11
C ILE A 1106 -15.43 -4.18 44.05
N MET A 1107 -15.29 -5.25 44.81
CA MET A 1107 -14.10 -5.50 45.64
C MET A 1107 -13.59 -6.89 45.29
N GLU A 1108 -12.36 -6.95 44.79
CA GLU A 1108 -11.70 -8.16 44.29
C GLU A 1108 -10.56 -8.54 45.22
N ILE A 1109 -10.46 -9.83 45.54
CA ILE A 1109 -9.28 -10.40 46.19
C ILE A 1109 -8.49 -11.10 45.10
N ILE A 1110 -7.23 -10.70 44.92
CA ILE A 1110 -6.33 -11.32 43.94
C ILE A 1110 -5.32 -12.15 44.71
N GLU A 1111 -5.36 -13.47 44.55
CA GLU A 1111 -4.25 -14.33 44.95
C GLU A 1111 -3.07 -14.08 44.01
N ILE A 1112 -1.94 -13.65 44.56
CA ILE A 1112 -0.66 -13.53 43.84
C ILE A 1112 0.28 -14.69 44.25
N PRO A 1113 1.11 -15.20 43.32
CA PRO A 1113 2.15 -16.19 43.61
C PRO A 1113 3.16 -15.72 44.68
#